data_AF-A0AAQ4DC28-F1
#
_entry.id   AF-A0AAQ4DC28-F1
#
_cell.length_a   1.000
_cell.length_b   1.000
_cell.length_c   1.000
_cell.angle_alpha   90.00
_cell.angle_beta   90.00
_cell.angle_gamma   90.00
#
_symmetry.space_group_name_H-M   'P 1'
#
loop_
_entity.id
_entity.type
_entity.pdbx_description
1 polymer ?
#
loop_
_entity_poly.entity_id
_entity_poly.type
_entity_poly.pdbx_seq_one_letter_code
_entity_poly.pdbx_strand_id
1 'polypeptide(L)'
;MYEMLYGETPFYAESLVETYGKIMNHKNCFDFPDDPGCNISEDAKDLMRRLICSADCRLGQNGLLDFKNHPWFSGVDWDHIRESRAPYIPEVSSPTDTSNFDVDDADLKQPESGPPSTNAVFSGLHLPFVGFTYTLGSRLAHHGVGDSVVDGMATQSGGDESHLTCQKRIRALERENAELGQRLASDLKRGLSNSTSEALQRTSSTDGEVRRLQDEVNTFRKRNAELELELQQRQSLSNSHGGYPVGDAKLKELDKQLRLSRAEKEEIQRDLNDAQERLKQQSKELKDALAQKKLAMDEYTEVSDKLSELRTQKQKLSRQVRDKEEELESAMHKIDSLRQDLRKADKLRRELEARAEETQAEALKERRLRERSDEYVHHLEGELEKSQVGRPAHDVSQEVSRLKNELENQEMKFRELEIQLQTRHATELGTVRDQFREADGARDALLKEVMLLKEKSEKSRVESAMENQETLTEIKKAHEREKAMLREEVHKLSEEGERLAETVRRQLEERRVLEEEIGQLREKKEAVAQWEAQISEIIQWVSDEKDARGYLQALATKMTEELDYLRTSGLPTPTADKNWRNRRSQKLEKMELLTLQSNLQSEIQAKQAVCEELTRVRAELVAQQKEQRKLQQELEHFRKESTKKDSQIRDLQQRLDAAGDGFLERPSSQMSFLDQFLKDTSRLNHSDSGESADQVTNDTETELEGGHSPPLPVATVISKTTSAEEHRGIKISSPISDIRSQITVLTPKPKAHQFLVRTFVAPLKCNHCTSLMVGLIRQGAVCEVCGFACHVTCQDKVPAVCPVPMDQTKRPVGIDPTRGVGTAYEGYVKVPKLGGVKKGWQRQFVAVCDFKLFLYDLLQDKNVQPAVAASQVLDMRDEEFSVTSVLESDVIHANRKDIPCIFRVSTSMMDPPGLQSQTLMMVDKESEKVKWVDALNELHRILRRNKLPHRTVFQAKEILDSTVVIIKNALSAAVIEPDRVALGTEEGLYCVDLDREEIARIGDGKRIAQLEYIPEEQLLIAIAGKQRHLRLIPVGALDGHDVDWIKVADTKGCTTFCTTHMDHGGTPTYYFCVAVKKQVLVHQVNRTKSRHGGRQVISVPGVAQCLDVWQDRLCVGLPSLFYLYSLQGTAEPVCLVQPDNNLSFLHHNPMDAFMAVELPNNEYLLVFSQLGVFVNGQGKKTREKEVMFSAVPLSVSYFDSYLCVYMESHVDVFEVTSGDWVQTMNLKKASHE
;
A
#
# COMPACT_ATOMS: atom_id res chain seq x y z
N MET A 1 -9.06 36.15 -55.54
CA MET A 1 -8.47 37.27 -56.33
C MET A 1 -9.47 38.39 -56.49
N TYR A 2 -10.62 38.16 -57.14
CA TYR A 2 -11.69 39.16 -57.28
C TYR A 2 -12.03 39.83 -55.95
N GLU A 3 -12.36 39.06 -54.91
CA GLU A 3 -12.65 39.56 -53.55
C GLU A 3 -11.50 40.39 -52.94
N MET A 4 -10.24 40.07 -53.24
CA MET A 4 -9.09 40.83 -52.72
C MET A 4 -8.92 42.21 -53.39
N LEU A 5 -9.52 42.42 -54.56
CA LEU A 5 -9.42 43.67 -55.31
C LEU A 5 -10.73 44.49 -55.25
N TYR A 6 -11.88 43.83 -55.19
CA TYR A 6 -13.21 44.45 -55.16
C TYR A 6 -13.87 44.46 -53.78
N GLY A 7 -13.39 43.70 -52.80
CA GLY A 7 -14.00 43.59 -51.47
C GLY A 7 -15.29 42.75 -51.40
N GLU A 8 -15.83 42.32 -52.54
CA GLU A 8 -17.08 41.55 -52.66
C GLU A 8 -16.88 40.26 -53.47
N THR A 9 -17.81 39.30 -53.33
CA THR A 9 -17.74 38.02 -54.08
C THR A 9 -18.32 38.18 -55.50
N PRO A 10 -17.70 37.59 -56.54
CA PRO A 10 -18.09 37.81 -57.94
C PRO A 10 -19.47 37.25 -58.33
N PHE A 11 -20.09 36.46 -57.45
CA PHE A 11 -21.38 35.82 -57.67
C PHE A 11 -22.37 36.07 -56.53
N TYR A 12 -22.14 37.12 -55.73
CA TYR A 12 -22.99 37.46 -54.59
C TYR A 12 -24.49 37.50 -54.96
N ALA A 13 -25.31 36.80 -54.18
CA ALA A 13 -26.77 36.83 -54.24
C ALA A 13 -27.32 36.48 -52.85
N GLU A 14 -28.57 36.88 -52.58
CA GLU A 14 -29.20 36.63 -51.27
C GLU A 14 -29.58 35.15 -51.05
N SER A 15 -29.62 34.35 -52.13
CA SER A 15 -29.92 32.92 -52.06
C SER A 15 -28.83 32.04 -52.69
N LEU A 16 -28.64 30.84 -52.12
CA LEU A 16 -27.73 29.82 -52.69
C LEU A 16 -28.15 29.40 -54.11
N VAL A 17 -29.46 29.36 -54.40
CA VAL A 17 -29.99 28.98 -55.72
C VAL A 17 -29.61 30.01 -56.78
N GLU A 18 -29.70 31.31 -56.48
CA GLU A 18 -29.24 32.37 -57.39
C GLU A 18 -27.72 32.39 -57.53
N THR A 19 -26.97 32.19 -56.44
CA THR A 19 -25.51 32.06 -56.47
C THR A 19 -25.08 30.92 -57.41
N TYR A 20 -25.71 29.74 -57.29
CA TYR A 20 -25.49 28.62 -58.22
C TYR A 20 -25.92 28.96 -59.65
N GLY A 21 -27.04 29.67 -59.84
CA GLY A 21 -27.49 30.15 -61.15
C GLY A 21 -26.46 31.07 -61.81
N LYS A 22 -25.91 32.04 -61.08
CA LYS A 22 -24.86 32.97 -61.53
C LYS A 22 -23.55 32.24 -61.88
N ILE A 23 -23.14 31.26 -61.07
CA ILE A 23 -21.94 30.43 -61.34
C ILE A 23 -22.14 29.56 -62.60
N MET A 24 -23.27 28.86 -62.71
CA MET A 24 -23.57 28.01 -63.87
C MET A 24 -23.67 28.83 -65.16
N ASN A 25 -24.20 30.05 -65.07
CA ASN A 25 -24.31 31.00 -66.18
C ASN A 25 -23.20 32.08 -66.20
N HIS A 26 -22.01 31.80 -65.63
CA HIS A 26 -20.93 32.79 -65.46
C HIS A 26 -20.59 33.54 -66.76
N LYS A 27 -20.66 32.90 -67.93
CA LYS A 27 -20.40 33.55 -69.24
C LYS A 27 -21.29 34.76 -69.54
N ASN A 28 -22.47 34.85 -68.91
CA ASN A 28 -23.43 35.93 -69.09
C ASN A 28 -23.73 36.71 -67.78
N CYS A 29 -23.21 36.24 -66.64
CA CYS A 29 -23.51 36.79 -65.31
C CYS A 29 -22.27 37.25 -64.52
N PHE A 30 -21.05 36.92 -64.99
CA PHE A 30 -19.81 37.47 -64.45
C PHE A 30 -19.46 38.75 -65.20
N ASP A 31 -19.39 39.87 -64.49
CA ASP A 31 -18.89 41.14 -65.00
C ASP A 31 -18.15 41.90 -63.88
N PHE A 32 -17.46 42.97 -64.23
CA PHE A 32 -16.72 43.80 -63.28
C PHE A 32 -17.51 45.09 -62.94
N PRO A 33 -17.63 45.47 -61.66
CA PRO A 33 -18.24 46.73 -61.26
C PRO A 33 -17.52 47.95 -61.88
N ASP A 34 -18.28 48.82 -62.54
CA ASP A 34 -17.82 50.09 -63.14
C ASP A 34 -17.64 51.24 -62.12
N ASP A 35 -17.40 50.92 -60.84
CA ASP A 35 -17.39 51.92 -59.76
C ASP A 35 -16.15 52.85 -59.86
N PRO A 36 -16.31 54.18 -60.05
CA PRO A 36 -15.19 55.10 -60.30
C PRO A 36 -14.14 55.19 -59.19
N GLY A 37 -14.41 54.63 -58.01
CA GLY A 37 -13.44 54.54 -56.90
C GLY A 37 -12.34 53.49 -57.08
N CYS A 38 -12.51 52.49 -57.96
CA CYS A 38 -11.66 51.29 -57.98
C CYS A 38 -10.80 51.15 -59.24
N ASN A 39 -9.62 51.78 -59.25
CA ASN A 39 -8.65 51.71 -60.35
C ASN A 39 -7.88 50.37 -60.40
N ILE A 40 -8.56 49.30 -60.82
CA ILE A 40 -7.96 47.97 -61.03
C ILE A 40 -7.38 47.87 -62.45
N SER A 41 -6.13 47.40 -62.56
CA SER A 41 -5.44 47.21 -63.86
C SER A 41 -6.13 46.20 -64.77
N GLU A 42 -6.02 46.38 -66.09
CA GLU A 42 -6.55 45.38 -67.04
C GLU A 42 -5.80 44.04 -66.98
N ASP A 43 -4.52 44.00 -66.59
CA ASP A 43 -3.78 42.74 -66.39
C ASP A 43 -4.40 41.89 -65.27
N ALA A 44 -4.89 42.53 -64.20
CA ALA A 44 -5.65 41.85 -63.15
C ALA A 44 -7.00 41.33 -63.67
N LYS A 45 -7.71 42.13 -64.47
CA LYS A 45 -9.01 41.73 -65.05
C LYS A 45 -8.84 40.60 -66.07
N ASP A 46 -7.80 40.60 -66.90
CA ASP A 46 -7.48 39.49 -67.80
C ASP A 46 -7.19 38.20 -67.02
N LEU A 47 -6.38 38.26 -65.96
CA LEU A 47 -6.14 37.10 -65.10
C LEU A 47 -7.44 36.56 -64.48
N MET A 48 -8.31 37.45 -64.00
CA MET A 48 -9.61 37.06 -63.45
C MET A 48 -10.54 36.46 -64.51
N ARG A 49 -10.62 37.03 -65.73
CA ARG A 49 -11.38 36.46 -66.85
C ARG A 49 -10.88 35.06 -67.23
N ARG A 50 -9.56 34.82 -67.19
CA ARG A 50 -8.95 33.50 -67.50
C ARG A 50 -8.93 32.50 -66.33
N LEU A 51 -9.46 32.89 -65.18
CA LEU A 51 -9.73 32.01 -64.04
C LEU A 51 -11.23 31.72 -63.92
N ILE A 52 -12.06 32.76 -63.99
CA ILE A 52 -13.53 32.71 -63.88
C ILE A 52 -14.14 32.49 -65.28
N CYS A 53 -13.80 31.35 -65.87
CA CYS A 53 -14.26 30.91 -67.19
C CYS A 53 -14.48 29.40 -67.25
N SER A 54 -14.95 28.90 -68.40
CA SER A 54 -15.01 27.46 -68.70
C SER A 54 -13.63 26.79 -68.59
N ALA A 55 -13.61 25.52 -68.15
CA ALA A 55 -12.38 24.77 -67.93
C ALA A 55 -11.45 24.73 -69.15
N ASP A 56 -12.04 24.64 -70.35
CA ASP A 56 -11.33 24.52 -71.64
C ASP A 56 -10.41 25.71 -71.97
N CYS A 57 -10.64 26.88 -71.36
CA CYS A 57 -9.84 28.10 -71.56
C CYS A 57 -9.23 28.66 -70.26
N ARG A 58 -9.31 27.91 -69.16
CA ARG A 58 -8.79 28.32 -67.84
C ARG A 58 -7.28 28.10 -67.75
N LEU A 59 -6.55 29.06 -67.17
CA LEU A 59 -5.12 28.92 -66.90
C LEU A 59 -4.85 27.77 -65.90
N GLY A 60 -3.71 27.09 -66.07
CA GLY A 60 -3.28 25.98 -65.23
C GLY A 60 -3.35 24.62 -65.92
N GLN A 61 -3.78 24.55 -67.19
CA GLN A 61 -3.76 23.32 -67.99
C GLN A 61 -2.33 22.83 -68.24
N ASN A 62 -1.37 23.74 -68.43
CA ASN A 62 0.05 23.42 -68.56
C ASN A 62 0.80 23.57 -67.22
N GLY A 63 0.08 23.50 -66.10
CA GLY A 63 0.61 23.73 -64.76
C GLY A 63 1.01 25.20 -64.53
N LEU A 64 2.10 25.39 -63.76
CA LEU A 64 2.48 26.72 -63.24
C LEU A 64 2.96 27.71 -64.32
N LEU A 65 3.40 27.24 -65.49
CA LEU A 65 3.93 28.08 -66.57
C LEU A 65 2.89 29.07 -67.12
N ASP A 66 1.62 28.66 -67.16
CA ASP A 66 0.49 29.51 -67.56
C ASP A 66 0.37 30.77 -66.67
N PHE A 67 0.77 30.66 -65.39
CA PHE A 67 0.76 31.76 -64.42
C PHE A 67 2.07 32.55 -64.41
N LYS A 68 3.23 31.87 -64.46
CA LYS A 68 4.55 32.56 -64.51
C LYS A 68 4.67 33.53 -65.69
N ASN A 69 4.04 33.20 -66.82
CA ASN A 69 4.07 34.01 -68.04
C ASN A 69 2.97 35.09 -68.12
N HIS A 70 2.09 35.20 -67.12
CA HIS A 70 0.97 36.15 -67.16
C HIS A 70 1.43 37.59 -66.81
N PRO A 71 1.06 38.64 -67.59
CA PRO A 71 1.54 40.02 -67.36
C PRO A 71 1.34 40.55 -65.94
N TRP A 72 0.22 40.18 -65.28
CA TRP A 72 -0.07 40.52 -63.88
C TRP A 72 1.04 40.14 -62.88
N PHE A 73 1.82 39.10 -63.15
CA PHE A 73 2.93 38.67 -62.30
C PHE A 73 4.31 39.14 -62.80
N SER A 74 4.35 40.10 -63.72
CA SER A 74 5.59 40.73 -64.19
C SER A 74 6.37 41.34 -63.02
N GLY A 75 7.64 40.97 -62.89
CA GLY A 75 8.52 41.40 -61.80
C GLY A 75 8.48 40.53 -60.53
N VAL A 76 7.64 39.49 -60.47
CA VAL A 76 7.68 38.50 -59.38
C VAL A 76 8.82 37.49 -59.62
N ASP A 77 9.79 37.45 -58.72
CA ASP A 77 10.74 36.32 -58.65
C ASP A 77 10.03 35.12 -58.03
N TRP A 78 9.62 34.19 -58.88
CA TRP A 78 8.91 32.98 -58.49
C TRP A 78 9.79 31.93 -57.79
N ASP A 79 11.10 31.98 -57.97
CA ASP A 79 12.00 30.94 -57.50
C ASP A 79 12.48 31.27 -56.07
N HIS A 80 12.67 32.55 -55.74
CA HIS A 80 12.96 33.05 -54.38
C HIS A 80 11.73 33.64 -53.66
N ILE A 81 10.51 33.39 -54.14
CA ILE A 81 9.28 34.03 -53.60
C ILE A 81 9.09 33.81 -52.08
N ARG A 82 9.54 32.67 -51.54
CA ARG A 82 9.47 32.34 -50.10
C ARG A 82 10.53 33.05 -49.25
N GLU A 83 11.60 33.54 -49.86
CA GLU A 83 12.68 34.28 -49.19
C GLU A 83 12.43 35.79 -49.23
N SER A 84 11.56 36.24 -50.14
CA SER A 84 11.11 37.63 -50.23
C SER A 84 10.35 38.07 -48.97
N ARG A 85 10.51 39.33 -48.57
CA ARG A 85 9.81 39.89 -47.41
C ARG A 85 8.31 40.03 -47.73
N ALA A 86 7.47 39.31 -47.00
CA ALA A 86 6.02 39.43 -47.11
C ALA A 86 5.53 40.88 -46.86
N PRO A 87 4.50 41.35 -47.61
CA PRO A 87 4.00 42.73 -47.49
C PRO A 87 3.22 42.97 -46.18
N TYR A 88 2.69 41.92 -45.58
CA TYR A 88 2.08 41.92 -44.25
C TYR A 88 2.82 40.91 -43.37
N ILE A 89 3.09 41.29 -42.12
CA ILE A 89 3.67 40.43 -41.09
C ILE A 89 2.65 40.42 -39.96
N PRO A 90 2.00 39.28 -39.66
CA PRO A 90 1.00 39.21 -38.59
C PRO A 90 1.59 39.62 -37.24
N GLU A 91 0.83 40.43 -36.48
CA GLU A 91 1.13 40.66 -35.07
C GLU A 91 0.68 39.42 -34.27
N VAL A 92 1.61 38.82 -33.54
CA VAL A 92 1.41 37.57 -32.80
C VAL A 92 1.98 37.74 -31.39
N SER A 93 1.11 37.71 -30.39
CA SER A 93 1.50 37.87 -28.98
C SER A 93 2.09 36.58 -28.38
N SER A 94 1.71 35.42 -28.90
CA SER A 94 2.20 34.10 -28.46
C SER A 94 2.01 33.03 -29.55
N PRO A 95 2.71 31.89 -29.50
CA PRO A 95 2.52 30.79 -30.46
C PRO A 95 1.12 30.17 -30.49
N THR A 96 0.26 30.49 -29.52
CA THR A 96 -1.13 30.03 -29.40
C THR A 96 -2.13 31.19 -29.51
N ASP A 97 -1.70 32.32 -30.07
CA ASP A 97 -2.53 33.51 -30.23
C ASP A 97 -3.61 33.30 -31.29
N THR A 98 -4.87 33.27 -30.85
CA THR A 98 -6.04 33.10 -31.73
C THR A 98 -6.62 34.42 -32.23
N SER A 99 -6.06 35.59 -31.88
CA SER A 99 -6.60 36.91 -32.26
C SER A 99 -6.58 37.18 -33.78
N ASN A 100 -5.80 36.43 -34.54
CA ASN A 100 -5.77 36.47 -36.00
C ASN A 100 -6.86 35.56 -36.66
N PHE A 101 -7.81 35.03 -35.88
CA PHE A 101 -8.89 34.16 -36.35
C PHE A 101 -10.24 34.54 -35.70
N ASP A 102 -11.31 34.43 -36.47
CA ASP A 102 -12.68 34.50 -35.94
C ASP A 102 -13.04 33.18 -35.23
N VAL A 103 -13.53 33.25 -34.00
CA VAL A 103 -13.88 32.09 -33.18
C VAL A 103 -15.39 32.09 -32.91
N ASP A 104 -16.14 31.35 -33.73
CA ASP A 104 -17.59 31.19 -33.56
C ASP A 104 -17.91 30.16 -32.46
N ASP A 105 -18.55 30.61 -31.37
CA ASP A 105 -19.00 29.77 -30.24
C ASP A 105 -20.00 28.67 -30.63
N ALA A 106 -20.56 28.72 -31.84
CA ALA A 106 -21.64 27.83 -32.30
C ALA A 106 -21.19 26.38 -32.58
N ASP A 107 -19.94 26.19 -33.01
CA ASP A 107 -19.39 24.88 -33.43
C ASP A 107 -18.95 23.99 -32.24
N LEU A 108 -19.08 24.47 -31.01
CA LEU A 108 -18.80 23.70 -29.79
C LEU A 108 -19.88 22.66 -29.42
N LYS A 109 -20.89 22.48 -30.27
CA LYS A 109 -21.89 21.40 -30.11
C LYS A 109 -21.32 20.09 -30.63
N GLN A 110 -21.11 19.13 -29.73
CA GLN A 110 -20.64 17.79 -30.07
C GLN A 110 -21.51 17.14 -31.15
N PRO A 111 -20.92 16.49 -32.18
CA PRO A 111 -21.69 15.64 -33.07
C PRO A 111 -22.23 14.43 -32.30
N GLU A 112 -23.55 14.29 -32.22
CA GLU A 112 -24.25 13.19 -31.52
C GLU A 112 -24.15 11.82 -32.24
N SER A 113 -23.01 11.50 -32.85
CA SER A 113 -22.76 10.21 -33.49
C SER A 113 -22.01 9.27 -32.54
N GLY A 114 -22.77 8.50 -31.75
CA GLY A 114 -22.21 7.40 -30.96
C GLY A 114 -21.68 6.25 -31.84
N PRO A 115 -20.71 5.45 -31.37
CA PRO A 115 -20.21 4.29 -32.12
C PRO A 115 -21.29 3.20 -32.26
N PRO A 116 -21.27 2.40 -33.36
CA PRO A 116 -22.19 1.28 -33.53
C PRO A 116 -22.12 0.27 -32.38
N SER A 117 -23.25 -0.29 -31.97
CA SER A 117 -23.30 -1.27 -30.87
C SER A 117 -22.67 -2.61 -31.26
N THR A 118 -21.77 -3.13 -30.43
CA THR A 118 -21.01 -4.36 -30.71
C THR A 118 -21.28 -5.46 -29.69
N ASN A 119 -21.89 -6.57 -30.13
CA ASN A 119 -22.13 -7.79 -29.33
C ASN A 119 -21.22 -8.97 -29.74
N ALA A 120 -20.09 -8.70 -30.41
CA ALA A 120 -19.17 -9.71 -30.94
C ALA A 120 -17.74 -9.53 -30.39
N VAL A 121 -17.00 -10.65 -30.28
CA VAL A 121 -15.62 -10.70 -29.75
C VAL A 121 -14.61 -9.91 -30.61
N PHE A 122 -14.95 -9.64 -31.87
CA PHE A 122 -14.19 -8.74 -32.76
C PHE A 122 -15.17 -7.82 -33.50
N SER A 123 -14.91 -6.51 -33.52
CA SER A 123 -15.84 -5.51 -34.07
C SER A 123 -15.43 -4.91 -35.41
N GLY A 124 -14.14 -4.99 -35.81
CA GLY A 124 -13.63 -4.44 -37.08
C GLY A 124 -13.67 -2.91 -37.24
N LEU A 125 -14.36 -2.18 -36.36
CA LEU A 125 -14.66 -0.74 -36.49
C LEU A 125 -13.43 0.18 -36.66
N HIS A 126 -12.24 -0.27 -36.25
CA HIS A 126 -11.02 0.53 -36.36
C HIS A 126 -10.17 0.25 -37.62
N LEU A 127 -10.55 -0.72 -38.46
CA LEU A 127 -9.84 -1.04 -39.70
C LEU A 127 -9.69 0.16 -40.66
N PRO A 128 -10.70 1.05 -40.86
CA PRO A 128 -10.58 2.21 -41.75
C PRO A 128 -9.53 3.25 -41.32
N PHE A 129 -9.01 3.18 -40.09
CA PHE A 129 -8.02 4.12 -39.56
C PHE A 129 -6.61 3.50 -39.46
N VAL A 130 -6.43 2.24 -39.88
CA VAL A 130 -5.10 1.62 -39.99
C VAL A 130 -4.37 2.28 -41.14
N GLY A 131 -3.16 2.80 -40.88
CA GLY A 131 -2.40 3.61 -41.85
C GLY A 131 -2.69 5.12 -41.81
N PHE A 132 -3.65 5.58 -40.99
CA PHE A 132 -3.90 7.02 -40.79
C PHE A 132 -2.81 7.72 -39.96
N THR A 133 -2.10 6.97 -39.11
CA THR A 133 -1.05 7.52 -38.24
C THR A 133 0.16 7.98 -39.05
N TYR A 134 0.43 9.28 -39.03
CA TYR A 134 1.62 9.91 -39.62
C TYR A 134 2.41 10.66 -38.56
N THR A 135 3.75 10.56 -38.62
CA THR A 135 4.67 11.25 -37.70
C THR A 135 5.78 11.90 -38.51
N LEU A 136 5.74 13.23 -38.61
CA LEU A 136 6.75 14.03 -39.31
C LEU A 136 8.12 13.82 -38.65
N GLY A 137 9.15 13.51 -39.45
CA GLY A 137 10.50 13.21 -38.98
C GLY A 137 10.77 11.73 -38.63
N SER A 138 9.75 10.86 -38.62
CA SER A 138 9.97 9.41 -38.50
C SER A 138 10.50 8.83 -39.82
N ARG A 139 11.61 8.07 -39.76
CA ARG A 139 12.16 7.35 -40.93
C ARG A 139 11.18 6.33 -41.51
N LEU A 140 10.22 5.85 -40.70
CA LEU A 140 9.15 4.94 -41.13
C LEU A 140 8.06 5.63 -41.96
N ALA A 141 7.97 6.96 -41.94
CA ALA A 141 7.01 7.73 -42.75
C ALA A 141 7.46 7.91 -44.21
N HIS A 142 8.67 7.45 -44.58
CA HIS A 142 9.28 7.64 -45.89
C HIS A 142 9.51 6.35 -46.70
N HIS A 143 8.63 5.36 -46.56
CA HIS A 143 8.52 4.26 -47.53
C HIS A 143 7.07 4.09 -48.00
N GLY A 144 6.65 4.99 -48.90
CA GLY A 144 5.44 4.79 -49.69
C GLY A 144 5.60 3.60 -50.64
N VAL A 145 4.60 2.74 -50.69
CA VAL A 145 4.59 1.52 -51.53
C VAL A 145 4.75 1.89 -53.01
N GLY A 146 5.81 1.38 -53.63
CA GLY A 146 6.08 1.46 -55.05
C GLY A 146 6.11 0.09 -55.72
N ASP A 147 4.92 -0.39 -56.11
CA ASP A 147 4.66 -1.42 -57.14
C ASP A 147 5.06 -2.90 -56.88
N SER A 148 4.27 -3.82 -57.46
CA SER A 148 4.46 -5.29 -57.58
C SER A 148 4.55 -6.10 -56.26
N VAL A 149 3.75 -7.15 -55.99
CA VAL A 149 3.33 -8.30 -56.81
C VAL A 149 1.99 -8.87 -56.30
N VAL A 150 1.24 -9.52 -57.19
CA VAL A 150 -0.08 -10.15 -56.93
C VAL A 150 0.03 -11.68 -56.77
N ASP A 151 -0.98 -12.28 -56.13
CA ASP A 151 -1.43 -13.68 -56.24
C ASP A 151 -0.81 -14.73 -55.27
N GLY A 152 -1.61 -15.74 -54.89
CA GLY A 152 -1.10 -16.92 -54.15
C GLY A 152 -1.95 -17.54 -53.03
N MET A 153 -3.08 -18.15 -53.40
CA MET A 153 -3.69 -19.35 -52.74
C MET A 153 -4.49 -19.24 -51.43
N ALA A 154 -5.75 -19.68 -51.56
CA ALA A 154 -6.65 -20.07 -50.47
C ALA A 154 -6.79 -21.61 -50.37
N THR A 155 -7.60 -22.05 -49.39
CA THR A 155 -8.13 -23.42 -49.16
C THR A 155 -7.21 -24.46 -48.50
N GLN A 156 -7.56 -24.80 -47.24
CA GLN A 156 -8.08 -26.13 -46.93
C GLN A 156 -9.01 -26.09 -45.70
N SER A 157 -10.21 -26.65 -45.85
CA SER A 157 -11.26 -26.74 -44.84
C SER A 157 -11.22 -28.10 -44.13
N GLY A 158 -11.35 -28.10 -42.80
CA GLY A 158 -11.35 -29.33 -42.01
C GLY A 158 -11.98 -29.13 -40.62
N GLY A 159 -13.28 -28.84 -40.59
CA GLY A 159 -14.06 -28.80 -39.35
C GLY A 159 -15.19 -29.81 -39.39
N ASP A 160 -15.14 -30.83 -38.52
CA ASP A 160 -16.28 -31.39 -37.77
C ASP A 160 -15.85 -32.64 -36.99
N GLU A 161 -15.35 -32.45 -35.76
CA GLU A 161 -15.30 -33.52 -34.74
C GLU A 161 -15.33 -33.00 -33.29
N SER A 162 -14.86 -31.77 -33.05
CA SER A 162 -14.80 -31.17 -31.71
C SER A 162 -16.17 -30.75 -31.14
N HIS A 163 -17.18 -30.53 -31.98
CA HIS A 163 -18.46 -29.96 -31.53
C HIS A 163 -19.38 -30.97 -30.80
N LEU A 164 -19.31 -32.26 -31.15
CA LEU A 164 -20.22 -33.29 -30.59
C LEU A 164 -19.84 -33.70 -29.15
N THR A 165 -18.58 -33.52 -28.75
CA THR A 165 -18.04 -33.97 -27.47
C THR A 165 -18.32 -32.98 -26.33
N CYS A 166 -18.38 -31.68 -26.64
CA CYS A 166 -18.68 -30.64 -25.64
C CYS A 166 -20.16 -30.67 -25.22
N GLN A 167 -21.08 -30.86 -26.18
CA GLN A 167 -22.53 -30.80 -25.93
C GLN A 167 -23.05 -31.95 -25.02
N LYS A 168 -22.37 -33.11 -25.01
CA LYS A 168 -22.73 -34.25 -24.14
C LYS A 168 -22.36 -34.04 -22.66
N ARG A 169 -21.38 -33.18 -22.38
CA ARG A 169 -20.82 -32.97 -21.03
C ARG A 169 -21.61 -31.92 -20.23
N ILE A 170 -22.21 -30.95 -20.91
CA ILE A 170 -23.10 -29.94 -20.31
C ILE A 170 -24.40 -30.60 -19.78
N ARG A 171 -25.04 -31.45 -20.59
CA ARG A 171 -26.26 -32.21 -20.23
C ARG A 171 -26.08 -33.31 -19.17
N ALA A 172 -24.87 -33.49 -18.63
CA ALA A 172 -24.62 -34.33 -17.47
C ALA A 172 -24.74 -33.49 -16.19
N LEU A 173 -24.06 -32.34 -16.15
CA LEU A 173 -24.03 -31.42 -15.01
C LEU A 173 -25.40 -30.78 -14.72
N GLU A 174 -26.20 -30.52 -15.75
CA GLU A 174 -27.57 -29.98 -15.60
C GLU A 174 -28.53 -30.96 -14.90
N ARG A 175 -28.29 -32.27 -14.96
CA ARG A 175 -29.10 -33.28 -14.25
C ARG A 175 -28.71 -33.41 -12.79
N GLU A 176 -27.41 -33.38 -12.50
CA GLU A 176 -26.89 -33.47 -11.13
C GLU A 176 -27.33 -32.29 -10.25
N ASN A 177 -27.41 -31.08 -10.83
CA ASN A 177 -27.87 -29.88 -10.14
C ASN A 177 -29.41 -29.89 -9.86
N ALA A 178 -30.19 -30.63 -10.67
CA ALA A 178 -31.64 -30.76 -10.46
C ALA A 178 -31.99 -31.72 -9.31
N GLU A 179 -31.21 -32.77 -9.10
CA GLU A 179 -31.43 -33.75 -8.02
C GLU A 179 -31.10 -33.20 -6.62
N LEU A 180 -30.10 -32.31 -6.53
CA LEU A 180 -29.76 -31.61 -5.27
C LEU A 180 -30.85 -30.61 -4.85
N GLY A 181 -31.51 -29.95 -5.80
CA GLY A 181 -32.61 -29.03 -5.52
C GLY A 181 -33.85 -29.68 -4.91
N GLN A 182 -34.18 -30.92 -5.27
CA GLN A 182 -35.35 -31.62 -4.72
C GLN A 182 -35.15 -32.12 -3.29
N ARG A 183 -33.91 -32.41 -2.85
CA ARG A 183 -33.63 -32.87 -1.48
C ARG A 183 -33.66 -31.74 -0.45
N LEU A 184 -33.39 -30.50 -0.85
CA LEU A 184 -33.49 -29.34 0.05
C LEU A 184 -34.95 -28.89 0.29
N ALA A 185 -35.88 -29.30 -0.57
CA ALA A 185 -37.31 -28.96 -0.47
C ALA A 185 -38.12 -29.93 0.40
N SER A 186 -37.62 -31.14 0.68
CA SER A 186 -38.34 -32.16 1.47
C SER A 186 -38.28 -31.91 2.98
N ASP A 187 -37.17 -31.36 3.48
CA ASP A 187 -36.96 -31.18 4.92
C ASP A 187 -37.66 -29.92 5.48
N LEU A 188 -38.05 -28.98 4.62
CA LEU A 188 -38.77 -27.76 5.00
C LEU A 188 -40.29 -27.96 5.14
N LYS A 189 -40.77 -29.21 5.31
CA LYS A 189 -42.22 -29.53 5.37
C LYS A 189 -42.63 -30.45 6.53
N ARG A 190 -41.88 -30.49 7.64
CA ARG A 190 -42.30 -31.21 8.86
C ARG A 190 -41.94 -30.45 10.15
N GLY A 191 -42.83 -29.54 10.58
CA GLY A 191 -42.66 -28.84 11.87
C GLY A 191 -43.55 -27.62 12.16
N LEU A 192 -44.65 -27.40 11.44
CA LEU A 192 -45.60 -26.32 11.77
C LEU A 192 -46.75 -26.82 12.67
N SER A 193 -46.77 -26.35 13.92
CA SER A 193 -47.96 -26.13 14.76
C SER A 193 -47.51 -25.37 16.02
N ASN A 194 -47.79 -24.06 16.15
CA ASN A 194 -48.95 -23.49 16.85
C ASN A 194 -48.96 -23.82 18.36
N SER A 195 -49.14 -22.89 19.31
CA SER A 195 -49.71 -21.53 19.22
C SER A 195 -49.39 -20.62 20.42
N THR A 196 -49.54 -19.30 20.20
CA THR A 196 -50.04 -18.22 21.10
C THR A 196 -50.78 -18.63 22.40
N SER A 197 -50.89 -17.83 23.47
CA SER A 197 -50.77 -16.35 23.67
C SER A 197 -50.60 -15.99 25.18
N GLU A 198 -50.14 -14.77 25.50
CA GLU A 198 -50.47 -13.93 26.70
C GLU A 198 -50.34 -14.50 28.15
N ALA A 199 -50.14 -13.71 29.24
CA ALA A 199 -49.62 -12.35 29.44
C ALA A 199 -49.37 -12.06 30.95
N LEU A 200 -48.48 -11.09 31.24
CA LEU A 200 -48.49 -10.14 32.38
C LEU A 200 -48.33 -10.61 33.86
N GLN A 201 -47.65 -9.74 34.64
CA GLN A 201 -47.59 -9.61 36.12
C GLN A 201 -46.79 -10.62 36.98
N ARG A 202 -45.60 -10.21 37.48
CA ARG A 202 -45.38 -9.75 38.89
C ARG A 202 -43.92 -9.43 39.23
N THR A 203 -43.75 -8.53 40.19
CA THR A 203 -42.47 -8.08 40.78
C THR A 203 -42.31 -8.57 42.23
N SER A 204 -41.10 -8.41 42.79
CA SER A 204 -40.69 -8.49 44.22
C SER A 204 -40.59 -9.87 44.90
N SER A 205 -39.38 -10.23 45.39
CA SER A 205 -39.14 -11.05 46.62
C SER A 205 -37.67 -11.34 47.03
N THR A 206 -36.66 -10.48 46.81
CA THR A 206 -35.23 -10.80 47.14
C THR A 206 -34.50 -9.80 48.06
N ASP A 207 -35.24 -9.08 48.91
CA ASP A 207 -34.69 -8.10 49.88
C ASP A 207 -34.66 -8.63 51.34
N GLY A 208 -34.83 -9.95 51.51
CA GLY A 208 -35.10 -10.60 52.81
C GLY A 208 -33.98 -11.44 53.43
N GLU A 209 -33.05 -11.97 52.63
CA GLU A 209 -32.00 -12.89 53.13
C GLU A 209 -30.73 -12.16 53.60
N VAL A 210 -30.41 -11.01 52.99
CA VAL A 210 -29.24 -10.18 53.36
C VAL A 210 -29.31 -9.71 54.82
N ARG A 211 -30.52 -9.51 55.37
CA ARG A 211 -30.70 -9.03 56.74
C ARG A 211 -30.39 -10.08 57.82
N ARG A 212 -30.54 -11.38 57.53
CA ARG A 212 -30.36 -12.45 58.54
C ARG A 212 -28.89 -12.76 58.82
N LEU A 213 -28.07 -12.77 57.77
CA LEU A 213 -26.61 -12.96 57.88
C LEU A 213 -25.91 -11.80 58.63
N GLN A 214 -26.55 -10.63 58.71
CA GLN A 214 -26.05 -9.47 59.44
C GLN A 214 -26.13 -9.64 60.98
N ASP A 215 -27.10 -10.41 61.49
CA ASP A 215 -27.35 -10.58 62.93
C ASP A 215 -26.50 -11.68 63.56
N GLU A 216 -26.17 -12.75 62.82
CA GLU A 216 -25.26 -13.80 63.29
C GLU A 216 -23.85 -13.25 63.58
N VAL A 217 -23.33 -12.38 62.71
CA VAL A 217 -22.01 -11.73 62.86
C VAL A 217 -21.92 -10.88 64.13
N ASN A 218 -23.03 -10.23 64.53
CA ASN A 218 -23.07 -9.44 65.76
C ASN A 218 -23.11 -10.31 67.02
N THR A 219 -23.67 -11.51 66.92
CA THR A 219 -23.75 -12.48 68.03
C THR A 219 -22.37 -13.04 68.39
N PHE A 220 -21.52 -13.32 67.39
CA PHE A 220 -20.14 -13.77 67.62
C PHE A 220 -19.25 -12.69 68.27
N ARG A 221 -19.42 -11.40 67.91
CA ARG A 221 -18.66 -10.30 68.52
C ARG A 221 -18.88 -10.16 70.03
N LYS A 222 -20.11 -10.42 70.50
CA LYS A 222 -20.44 -10.31 71.93
C LYS A 222 -19.72 -11.37 72.78
N ARG A 223 -19.57 -12.58 72.22
CA ARG A 223 -18.94 -13.74 72.90
C ARG A 223 -17.43 -13.58 73.10
N ASN A 224 -16.72 -12.89 72.20
CA ASN A 224 -15.30 -12.56 72.39
C ASN A 224 -15.08 -11.57 73.55
N ALA A 225 -15.98 -10.59 73.74
CA ALA A 225 -15.85 -9.60 74.81
C ALA A 225 -16.07 -10.20 76.22
N GLU A 226 -16.87 -11.26 76.33
CA GLU A 226 -17.09 -11.98 77.59
C GLU A 226 -15.84 -12.78 78.01
N LEU A 227 -15.13 -13.41 77.05
CA LEU A 227 -13.89 -14.16 77.29
C LEU A 227 -12.68 -13.28 77.68
N GLU A 228 -12.59 -12.06 77.14
CA GLU A 228 -11.54 -11.10 77.54
C GLU A 228 -11.68 -10.65 79.01
N LEU A 229 -12.92 -10.60 79.53
CA LEU A 229 -13.20 -10.19 80.90
C LEU A 229 -12.77 -11.25 81.94
N GLU A 230 -12.97 -12.54 81.63
CA GLU A 230 -12.52 -13.66 82.49
C GLU A 230 -10.99 -13.75 82.59
N LEU A 231 -10.27 -13.42 81.50
CA LEU A 231 -8.80 -13.38 81.48
C LEU A 231 -8.22 -12.28 82.37
N GLN A 232 -8.85 -11.09 82.41
CA GLN A 232 -8.43 -10.03 83.34
C GLN A 232 -8.64 -10.42 84.81
N GLN A 233 -9.76 -11.08 85.13
CA GLN A 233 -10.09 -11.44 86.51
C GLN A 233 -9.09 -12.47 87.11
N ARG A 234 -8.56 -13.38 86.26
CA ARG A 234 -7.51 -14.34 86.66
C ARG A 234 -6.14 -13.71 86.94
N GLN A 235 -5.78 -12.60 86.31
CA GLN A 235 -4.48 -11.94 86.53
C GLN A 235 -4.39 -11.21 87.89
N SER A 236 -5.53 -10.85 88.49
CA SER A 236 -5.59 -10.16 89.80
C SER A 236 -5.24 -11.02 91.03
N LEU A 237 -5.15 -12.35 90.91
CA LEU A 237 -5.07 -13.28 92.06
C LEU A 237 -3.67 -13.86 92.34
N SER A 238 -2.62 -13.46 91.60
CA SER A 238 -1.27 -14.04 91.74
C SER A 238 -0.33 -13.30 92.71
N ASN A 239 -0.79 -12.24 93.40
CA ASN A 239 0.10 -11.26 94.02
C ASN A 239 0.12 -11.32 95.57
N SER A 240 0.30 -12.52 96.14
CA SER A 240 0.48 -12.70 97.59
C SER A 240 1.19 -14.00 97.98
N HIS A 241 2.53 -14.00 97.99
CA HIS A 241 3.34 -14.41 99.16
C HIS A 241 4.85 -14.34 98.84
N GLY A 242 5.57 -13.46 99.54
CA GLY A 242 7.03 -13.53 99.65
C GLY A 242 7.44 -14.24 100.95
N GLY A 243 8.69 -14.72 101.02
CA GLY A 243 9.29 -15.16 102.29
C GLY A 243 10.33 -16.29 102.18
N TYR A 244 11.61 -15.89 102.23
CA TYR A 244 12.76 -16.71 102.64
C TYR A 244 13.27 -17.82 101.69
N PRO A 245 14.58 -18.18 101.76
CA PRO A 245 15.37 -18.27 100.53
C PRO A 245 15.98 -19.64 100.28
N VAL A 246 15.65 -20.25 99.13
CA VAL A 246 16.43 -21.37 98.58
C VAL A 246 16.52 -21.22 97.05
N GLY A 247 17.76 -21.13 96.55
CA GLY A 247 18.07 -21.27 95.11
C GLY A 247 18.20 -19.95 94.34
N ASP A 248 19.41 -19.37 94.35
CA ASP A 248 19.83 -18.32 93.39
C ASP A 248 19.65 -18.76 91.93
N ALA A 249 19.73 -20.06 91.65
CA ALA A 249 19.35 -20.65 90.36
C ALA A 249 17.87 -20.45 90.00
N LYS A 250 16.95 -20.56 90.97
CA LYS A 250 15.50 -20.46 90.74
C LYS A 250 15.05 -19.01 90.57
N LEU A 251 15.72 -18.07 91.24
CA LEU A 251 15.52 -16.64 91.05
C LEU A 251 16.05 -16.16 89.68
N LYS A 252 17.20 -16.66 89.23
CA LYS A 252 17.71 -16.41 87.86
C LYS A 252 16.82 -17.00 86.78
N GLU A 253 16.26 -18.20 86.99
CA GLU A 253 15.34 -18.79 86.03
C GLU A 253 13.99 -18.05 85.98
N LEU A 254 13.45 -17.61 87.12
CA LEU A 254 12.24 -16.76 87.15
C LEU A 254 12.46 -15.37 86.53
N ASP A 255 13.62 -14.75 86.72
CA ASP A 255 13.96 -13.48 86.07
C ASP A 255 14.15 -13.66 84.55
N LYS A 256 14.76 -14.78 84.13
CA LYS A 256 14.86 -15.16 82.71
C LYS A 256 13.48 -15.40 82.09
N GLN A 257 12.57 -16.10 82.78
CA GLN A 257 11.18 -16.29 82.35
C GLN A 257 10.42 -14.96 82.28
N LEU A 258 10.58 -14.07 83.25
CA LEU A 258 9.99 -12.72 83.21
C LEU A 258 10.52 -11.85 82.06
N ARG A 259 11.80 -11.99 81.70
CA ARG A 259 12.37 -11.33 80.51
C ARG A 259 11.81 -11.92 79.21
N LEU A 260 11.67 -13.24 79.13
CA LEU A 260 11.07 -13.92 77.98
C LEU A 260 9.61 -13.50 77.80
N SER A 261 8.77 -13.56 78.83
CA SER A 261 7.36 -13.13 78.72
C SER A 261 7.17 -11.63 78.52
N ARG A 262 8.16 -10.78 78.88
CA ARG A 262 8.17 -9.37 78.44
C ARG A 262 8.51 -9.24 76.97
N ALA A 263 9.50 -9.97 76.46
CA ALA A 263 9.84 -9.99 75.04
C ALA A 263 8.67 -10.51 74.19
N GLU A 264 8.01 -11.60 74.62
CA GLU A 264 6.79 -12.15 74.01
C GLU A 264 5.65 -11.12 74.01
N LYS A 265 5.45 -10.38 75.12
CA LYS A 265 4.43 -9.31 75.16
C LYS A 265 4.76 -8.15 74.21
N GLU A 266 6.03 -7.74 74.13
CA GLU A 266 6.49 -6.70 73.19
C GLU A 266 6.43 -7.18 71.74
N GLU A 267 6.53 -8.49 71.49
CA GLU A 267 6.34 -9.14 70.20
C GLU A 267 4.87 -9.18 69.80
N ILE A 268 3.99 -9.70 70.64
CA ILE A 268 2.54 -9.70 70.42
C ILE A 268 2.00 -8.27 70.25
N GLN A 269 2.55 -7.28 70.96
CA GLN A 269 2.16 -5.88 70.79
C GLN A 269 2.65 -5.27 69.47
N ARG A 270 3.82 -5.69 68.96
CA ARG A 270 4.28 -5.36 67.60
C ARG A 270 3.36 -6.00 66.57
N ASP A 271 3.09 -7.30 66.69
CA ASP A 271 2.22 -8.05 65.78
C ASP A 271 0.78 -7.49 65.72
N LEU A 272 0.24 -7.03 66.86
CA LEU A 272 -1.06 -6.37 66.92
C LEU A 272 -1.07 -5.03 66.18
N ASN A 273 -0.01 -4.23 66.31
CA ASN A 273 0.12 -2.96 65.59
C ASN A 273 0.27 -3.21 64.08
N ASP A 274 1.13 -4.15 63.70
CA ASP A 274 1.30 -4.63 62.32
C ASP A 274 -0.03 -5.12 61.72
N ALA A 275 -0.83 -5.88 62.47
CA ALA A 275 -2.15 -6.34 62.05
C ALA A 275 -3.14 -5.17 61.87
N GLN A 276 -3.12 -4.17 62.74
CA GLN A 276 -3.96 -2.97 62.61
C GLN A 276 -3.57 -2.09 61.41
N GLU A 277 -2.28 -1.94 61.11
CA GLU A 277 -1.81 -1.24 59.92
C GLU A 277 -2.19 -1.99 58.64
N ARG A 278 -2.02 -3.31 58.61
CA ARG A 278 -2.48 -4.16 57.51
C ARG A 278 -3.99 -4.04 57.29
N LEU A 279 -4.80 -4.01 58.36
CA LEU A 279 -6.26 -3.84 58.26
C LEU A 279 -6.64 -2.46 57.69
N LYS A 280 -5.93 -1.38 58.10
CA LYS A 280 -6.12 -0.03 57.54
C LYS A 280 -5.76 0.01 56.05
N GLN A 281 -4.64 -0.60 55.67
CA GLN A 281 -4.18 -0.68 54.29
C GLN A 281 -5.18 -1.45 53.41
N GLN A 282 -5.65 -2.62 53.86
CA GLN A 282 -6.72 -3.37 53.18
C GLN A 282 -8.04 -2.59 53.07
N SER A 283 -8.40 -1.81 54.10
CA SER A 283 -9.60 -0.96 54.05
C SER A 283 -9.47 0.19 53.03
N LYS A 284 -8.25 0.72 52.83
CA LYS A 284 -7.95 1.71 51.79
C LYS A 284 -8.02 1.06 50.40
N GLU A 285 -7.33 -0.05 50.19
CA GLU A 285 -7.32 -0.81 48.93
C GLU A 285 -8.74 -1.21 48.50
N LEU A 286 -9.60 -1.62 49.44
CA LEU A 286 -11.00 -1.94 49.15
C LEU A 286 -11.81 -0.70 48.70
N LYS A 287 -11.55 0.49 49.27
CA LYS A 287 -12.19 1.74 48.84
C LYS A 287 -11.72 2.17 47.45
N ASP A 288 -10.41 2.09 47.21
CA ASP A 288 -9.82 2.44 45.92
C ASP A 288 -10.32 1.49 44.82
N ALA A 289 -10.42 0.18 45.10
CA ALA A 289 -11.02 -0.80 44.20
C ALA A 289 -12.53 -0.58 43.95
N LEU A 290 -13.30 -0.15 44.96
CA LEU A 290 -14.72 0.20 44.79
C LEU A 290 -14.89 1.48 43.96
N ALA A 291 -14.02 2.48 44.12
CA ALA A 291 -14.00 3.68 43.31
C ALA A 291 -13.64 3.37 41.85
N GLN A 292 -12.63 2.52 41.63
CA GLN A 292 -12.22 2.06 40.30
C GLN A 292 -13.31 1.23 39.61
N LYS A 293 -14.00 0.34 40.36
CA LYS A 293 -15.17 -0.38 39.85
C LYS A 293 -16.29 0.58 39.44
N LYS A 294 -16.53 1.66 40.21
CA LYS A 294 -17.55 2.64 39.87
C LYS A 294 -17.21 3.38 38.57
N LEU A 295 -15.97 3.88 38.44
CA LEU A 295 -15.50 4.53 37.20
C LEU A 295 -15.63 3.62 35.98
N ALA A 296 -15.20 2.36 36.08
CA ALA A 296 -15.35 1.39 35.00
C ALA A 296 -16.82 1.06 34.67
N MET A 297 -17.73 1.15 35.65
CA MET A 297 -19.18 1.00 35.44
C MET A 297 -19.76 2.22 34.69
N ASP A 298 -19.36 3.43 35.10
CA ASP A 298 -19.79 4.69 34.49
C ASP A 298 -19.29 4.77 33.03
N GLU A 299 -18.02 4.44 32.76
CA GLU A 299 -17.43 4.30 31.41
C GLU A 299 -18.18 3.25 30.56
N TYR A 300 -18.50 2.08 31.14
CA TYR A 300 -19.27 1.04 30.45
C TYR A 300 -20.68 1.51 30.09
N THR A 301 -21.35 2.27 30.95
CA THR A 301 -22.66 2.87 30.62
C THR A 301 -22.56 3.88 29.49
N GLU A 302 -21.55 4.76 29.48
CA GLU A 302 -21.35 5.73 28.39
C GLU A 302 -21.08 5.04 27.04
N VAL A 303 -20.29 3.96 27.03
CA VAL A 303 -20.04 3.15 25.82
C VAL A 303 -21.30 2.41 25.36
N SER A 304 -22.10 1.88 26.29
CA SER A 304 -23.38 1.24 25.98
C SER A 304 -24.38 2.22 25.37
N ASP A 305 -24.47 3.43 25.92
CA ASP A 305 -25.38 4.47 25.44
C ASP A 305 -24.97 4.95 24.04
N LYS A 306 -23.69 5.25 23.81
CA LYS A 306 -23.14 5.56 22.47
C LYS A 306 -23.39 4.44 21.46
N LEU A 307 -23.26 3.17 21.87
CA LEU A 307 -23.57 2.03 21.02
C LEU A 307 -25.07 1.95 20.69
N SER A 308 -25.94 2.33 21.62
CA SER A 308 -27.38 2.43 21.38
C SER A 308 -27.71 3.57 20.39
N GLU A 309 -27.09 4.74 20.56
CA GLU A 309 -27.26 5.89 19.66
C GLU A 309 -26.83 5.55 18.24
N LEU A 310 -25.64 4.97 18.06
CA LEU A 310 -25.13 4.53 16.75
C LEU A 310 -26.04 3.49 16.08
N ARG A 311 -26.67 2.59 16.84
CA ARG A 311 -27.70 1.67 16.31
C ARG A 311 -28.93 2.42 15.81
N THR A 312 -29.42 3.42 16.55
CA THR A 312 -30.56 4.24 16.09
C THR A 312 -30.20 5.11 14.88
N GLN A 313 -28.99 5.68 14.82
CA GLN A 313 -28.50 6.44 13.67
C GLN A 313 -28.41 5.56 12.42
N LYS A 314 -27.83 4.35 12.54
CA LYS A 314 -27.80 3.36 11.45
C LYS A 314 -29.21 3.04 10.93
N GLN A 315 -30.19 2.87 11.84
CA GLN A 315 -31.57 2.57 11.46
C GLN A 315 -32.27 3.77 10.80
N LYS A 316 -32.01 5.01 11.25
CA LYS A 316 -32.49 6.25 10.63
C LYS A 316 -31.92 6.44 9.23
N LEU A 317 -30.60 6.32 9.05
CA LEU A 317 -29.93 6.41 7.74
C LEU A 317 -30.43 5.32 6.78
N SER A 318 -30.57 4.07 7.25
CA SER A 318 -31.13 2.98 6.44
C SER A 318 -32.60 3.20 6.06
N ARG A 319 -33.35 4.01 6.79
CA ARG A 319 -34.69 4.44 6.40
C ARG A 319 -34.63 5.56 5.37
N GLN A 320 -33.82 6.60 5.61
CA GLN A 320 -33.63 7.71 4.66
C GLN A 320 -33.14 7.24 3.27
N VAL A 321 -32.30 6.21 3.19
CA VAL A 321 -31.90 5.61 1.90
C VAL A 321 -33.12 5.05 1.16
N ARG A 322 -33.97 4.26 1.81
CA ARG A 322 -35.20 3.72 1.19
C ARG A 322 -36.20 4.81 0.82
N ASP A 323 -36.42 5.77 1.72
CA ASP A 323 -37.31 6.91 1.45
C ASP A 323 -36.80 7.69 0.20
N LYS A 324 -35.48 7.80 0.00
CA LYS A 324 -34.87 8.41 -1.20
C LYS A 324 -34.88 7.53 -2.45
N GLU A 325 -34.81 6.20 -2.30
CA GLU A 325 -35.02 5.25 -3.40
C GLU A 325 -36.47 5.34 -3.91
N GLU A 326 -37.47 5.38 -3.02
CA GLU A 326 -38.89 5.56 -3.36
C GLU A 326 -39.17 6.94 -4.00
N GLU A 327 -38.54 8.02 -3.51
CA GLU A 327 -38.62 9.33 -4.16
C GLU A 327 -38.04 9.32 -5.59
N LEU A 328 -36.91 8.62 -5.81
CA LEU A 328 -36.28 8.51 -7.12
C LEU A 328 -37.14 7.70 -8.09
N GLU A 329 -37.74 6.60 -7.65
CA GLU A 329 -38.72 5.85 -8.44
C GLU A 329 -39.94 6.71 -8.78
N SER A 330 -40.47 7.49 -7.83
CA SER A 330 -41.56 8.44 -8.08
C SER A 330 -41.18 9.52 -9.11
N ALA A 331 -39.95 10.03 -9.04
CA ALA A 331 -39.42 11.00 -10.00
C ALA A 331 -39.26 10.40 -11.40
N MET A 332 -38.78 9.15 -11.53
CA MET A 332 -38.73 8.43 -12.81
C MET A 332 -40.12 8.29 -13.45
N HIS A 333 -41.13 7.85 -12.69
CA HIS A 333 -42.50 7.74 -13.19
C HIS A 333 -43.06 9.10 -13.66
N LYS A 334 -42.76 10.19 -12.95
CA LYS A 334 -43.14 11.56 -13.37
C LYS A 334 -42.43 11.98 -14.66
N ILE A 335 -41.14 11.69 -14.80
CA ILE A 335 -40.35 11.98 -16.02
C ILE A 335 -40.94 11.23 -17.21
N ASP A 336 -41.33 9.96 -17.06
CA ASP A 336 -41.92 9.19 -18.15
C ASP A 336 -43.35 9.63 -18.51
N SER A 337 -44.14 10.09 -17.53
CA SER A 337 -45.41 10.78 -17.81
C SER A 337 -45.18 12.07 -18.62
N LEU A 338 -44.25 12.94 -18.17
CA LEU A 338 -43.93 14.19 -18.87
C LEU A 338 -43.38 13.94 -20.28
N ARG A 339 -42.58 12.88 -20.48
CA ARG A 339 -42.13 12.43 -21.81
C ARG A 339 -43.30 11.98 -22.69
N GLN A 340 -44.32 11.34 -22.12
CA GLN A 340 -45.52 10.95 -22.87
C GLN A 340 -46.36 12.17 -23.24
N ASP A 341 -46.53 13.12 -22.32
CA ASP A 341 -47.30 14.35 -22.54
C ASP A 341 -46.61 15.30 -23.52
N LEU A 342 -45.28 15.40 -23.49
CA LEU A 342 -44.49 16.13 -24.50
C LEU A 342 -44.74 15.57 -25.92
N ARG A 343 -44.78 14.24 -26.09
CA ARG A 343 -45.12 13.61 -27.39
C ARG A 343 -46.55 13.93 -27.83
N LYS A 344 -47.51 14.03 -26.90
CA LYS A 344 -48.90 14.45 -27.20
C LYS A 344 -48.94 15.92 -27.62
N ALA A 345 -48.23 16.79 -26.91
CA ALA A 345 -48.13 18.21 -27.20
C ALA A 345 -47.48 18.49 -28.57
N ASP A 346 -46.37 17.83 -28.90
CA ASP A 346 -45.74 17.95 -30.23
C ASP A 346 -46.64 17.44 -31.36
N LYS A 347 -47.44 16.38 -31.12
CA LYS A 347 -48.44 15.93 -32.10
C LYS A 347 -49.51 17.01 -32.33
N LEU A 348 -50.06 17.58 -31.25
CA LEU A 348 -51.07 18.62 -31.32
C LEU A 348 -50.52 19.91 -31.96
N ARG A 349 -49.26 20.26 -31.69
CA ARG A 349 -48.58 21.41 -32.31
C ARG A 349 -48.50 21.25 -33.84
N ARG A 350 -48.05 20.10 -34.34
CA ARG A 350 -48.02 19.83 -35.80
C ARG A 350 -49.42 19.86 -36.44
N GLU A 351 -50.44 19.37 -35.74
CA GLU A 351 -51.83 19.44 -36.21
C GLU A 351 -52.38 20.87 -36.25
N LEU A 352 -51.93 21.76 -35.35
CA LEU A 352 -52.27 23.19 -35.37
C LEU A 352 -51.48 23.97 -36.43
N GLU A 353 -50.19 23.67 -36.60
CA GLU A 353 -49.35 24.24 -37.66
C GLU A 353 -49.92 23.96 -39.05
N ALA A 354 -50.32 22.70 -39.32
CA ALA A 354 -50.98 22.33 -40.58
C ALA A 354 -52.30 23.09 -40.83
N ARG A 355 -53.11 23.33 -39.79
CA ARG A 355 -54.35 24.14 -39.90
C ARG A 355 -54.07 25.63 -40.11
N ALA A 356 -52.97 26.15 -39.56
CA ALA A 356 -52.55 27.53 -39.79
C ALA A 356 -52.09 27.73 -41.24
N GLU A 357 -51.34 26.78 -41.80
CA GLU A 357 -50.95 26.79 -43.21
C GLU A 357 -52.17 26.70 -44.15
N GLU A 358 -53.14 25.82 -43.85
CA GLU A 358 -54.38 25.67 -44.62
C GLU A 358 -55.19 26.98 -44.64
N THR A 359 -55.43 27.59 -43.48
CA THR A 359 -56.18 28.86 -43.37
C THR A 359 -55.44 30.05 -44.02
N GLN A 360 -54.11 30.10 -43.96
CA GLN A 360 -53.34 31.09 -44.73
C GLN A 360 -53.46 30.89 -46.25
N ALA A 361 -53.46 29.64 -46.72
CA ALA A 361 -53.65 29.32 -48.14
C ALA A 361 -55.07 29.67 -48.63
N GLU A 362 -56.10 29.56 -47.77
CA GLU A 362 -57.46 30.01 -48.08
C GLU A 362 -57.57 31.54 -48.13
N ALA A 363 -57.02 32.26 -47.15
CA ALA A 363 -57.01 33.72 -47.13
C ALA A 363 -56.31 34.32 -48.37
N LEU A 364 -55.22 33.70 -48.84
CA LEU A 364 -54.54 34.08 -50.07
C LEU A 364 -55.37 33.83 -51.34
N LYS A 365 -56.20 32.79 -51.38
CA LYS A 365 -57.15 32.55 -52.48
C LYS A 365 -58.26 33.60 -52.47
N GLU A 366 -58.80 33.93 -51.30
CA GLU A 366 -59.87 34.92 -51.16
C GLU A 366 -59.40 36.31 -51.58
N ARG A 367 -58.19 36.73 -51.15
CA ARG A 367 -57.58 38.00 -51.55
C ARG A 367 -57.49 38.14 -53.08
N ARG A 368 -57.00 37.10 -53.76
CA ARG A 368 -56.91 37.03 -55.24
C ARG A 368 -58.26 36.96 -55.96
N LEU A 369 -59.37 36.75 -55.25
CA LEU A 369 -60.73 36.82 -55.80
C LEU A 369 -61.30 38.23 -55.59
N ARG A 370 -61.04 38.87 -54.45
CA ARG A 370 -61.39 40.28 -54.20
C ARG A 370 -60.68 41.22 -55.17
N GLU A 371 -59.37 41.07 -55.34
CA GLU A 371 -58.56 41.89 -56.28
C GLU A 371 -59.13 41.82 -57.73
N ARG A 372 -59.53 40.63 -58.20
CA ARG A 372 -60.19 40.46 -59.52
C ARG A 372 -61.64 40.99 -59.58
N SER A 373 -62.33 41.05 -58.45
CA SER A 373 -63.68 41.65 -58.37
C SER A 373 -63.59 43.17 -58.44
N ASP A 374 -62.62 43.76 -57.75
CA ASP A 374 -62.40 45.21 -57.73
C ASP A 374 -61.94 45.71 -59.11
N GLU A 375 -61.06 44.99 -59.80
CA GLU A 375 -60.68 45.25 -61.21
C GLU A 375 -61.90 45.27 -62.16
N TYR A 376 -62.89 44.40 -61.94
CA TYR A 376 -64.10 44.33 -62.76
C TYR A 376 -65.08 45.47 -62.48
N VAL A 377 -65.23 45.89 -61.22
CA VAL A 377 -66.02 47.08 -60.84
C VAL A 377 -65.41 48.34 -61.44
N HIS A 378 -64.08 48.49 -61.34
CA HIS A 378 -63.36 49.66 -61.85
C HIS A 378 -63.45 49.81 -63.39
N HIS A 379 -63.63 48.70 -64.11
CA HIS A 379 -63.93 48.69 -65.55
C HIS A 379 -65.36 49.18 -65.86
N LEU A 380 -66.36 48.73 -65.08
CA LEU A 380 -67.76 49.12 -65.26
C LEU A 380 -68.01 50.60 -64.94
N GLU A 381 -67.33 51.14 -63.93
CA GLU A 381 -67.41 52.57 -63.58
C GLU A 381 -66.86 53.45 -64.73
N GLY A 382 -65.80 53.02 -65.42
CA GLY A 382 -65.21 53.71 -66.57
C GLY A 382 -66.06 53.70 -67.87
N GLU A 383 -67.07 52.82 -67.96
CA GLU A 383 -68.06 52.87 -69.05
C GLU A 383 -69.26 53.77 -68.70
N LEU A 384 -69.58 53.95 -67.42
CA LEU A 384 -70.73 54.74 -66.97
C LEU A 384 -70.52 56.26 -67.15
N GLU A 385 -69.28 56.75 -67.07
CA GLU A 385 -68.96 58.18 -67.19
C GLU A 385 -69.13 58.78 -68.61
N LYS A 386 -69.41 57.97 -69.64
CA LYS A 386 -69.33 58.41 -71.05
C LYS A 386 -70.66 58.78 -71.73
N SER A 387 -71.80 58.86 -71.01
CA SER A 387 -73.09 59.13 -71.68
C SER A 387 -74.07 59.98 -70.87
N GLN A 388 -74.12 61.29 -71.13
CA GLN A 388 -75.24 62.17 -70.74
C GLN A 388 -75.33 63.44 -71.61
N VAL A 389 -76.29 63.51 -72.55
CA VAL A 389 -76.74 64.76 -73.20
C VAL A 389 -78.23 64.67 -73.61
N GLY A 390 -79.02 65.71 -73.32
CA GLY A 390 -80.15 66.10 -74.18
C GLY A 390 -81.59 65.80 -73.72
N ARG A 391 -82.38 66.86 -73.48
CA ARG A 391 -83.86 66.88 -73.37
C ARG A 391 -84.49 67.08 -74.78
N PRO A 392 -85.84 67.23 -74.99
CA PRO A 392 -87.01 67.16 -74.10
C PRO A 392 -88.18 66.27 -74.63
N ALA A 393 -89.32 66.27 -73.92
CA ALA A 393 -90.49 65.43 -74.18
C ALA A 393 -91.69 66.17 -74.81
N HIS A 394 -92.55 65.46 -75.55
CA HIS A 394 -93.97 65.25 -75.15
C HIS A 394 -94.73 64.21 -76.03
N ASP A 395 -94.71 62.92 -75.67
CA ASP A 395 -95.77 61.96 -76.07
C ASP A 395 -95.97 60.82 -75.05
N VAL A 396 -95.57 61.07 -73.78
CA VAL A 396 -95.24 59.98 -72.84
C VAL A 396 -96.38 59.63 -71.87
N SER A 397 -97.53 60.30 -71.90
CA SER A 397 -98.50 60.25 -70.78
C SER A 397 -99.20 58.89 -70.61
N GLN A 398 -99.40 58.12 -71.68
CA GLN A 398 -99.96 56.77 -71.61
C GLN A 398 -98.88 55.72 -71.28
N GLU A 399 -97.70 55.85 -71.87
CA GLU A 399 -96.54 54.98 -71.59
C GLU A 399 -96.09 55.12 -70.12
N VAL A 400 -96.02 56.35 -69.59
CA VAL A 400 -95.77 56.65 -68.17
C VAL A 400 -96.76 55.95 -67.25
N SER A 401 -98.03 55.81 -67.64
CA SER A 401 -99.04 55.18 -66.78
C SER A 401 -98.84 53.65 -66.70
N ARG A 402 -98.44 53.01 -67.81
CA ARG A 402 -98.08 51.59 -67.81
C ARG A 402 -96.76 51.34 -67.11
N LEU A 403 -95.73 52.13 -67.43
CA LEU A 403 -94.41 52.05 -66.83
C LEU A 403 -94.46 52.34 -65.32
N LYS A 404 -95.37 53.19 -64.83
CA LYS A 404 -95.62 53.38 -63.39
C LYS A 404 -96.12 52.10 -62.73
N ASN A 405 -97.14 51.44 -63.27
CA ASN A 405 -97.62 50.18 -62.67
C ASN A 405 -96.57 49.06 -62.76
N GLU A 406 -95.80 48.99 -63.85
CA GLU A 406 -94.70 48.03 -64.02
C GLU A 406 -93.56 48.33 -63.02
N LEU A 407 -93.24 49.61 -62.80
CA LEU A 407 -92.28 50.10 -61.81
C LEU A 407 -92.74 49.83 -60.37
N GLU A 408 -93.98 50.12 -60.01
CA GLU A 408 -94.56 49.81 -58.69
C GLU A 408 -94.51 48.31 -58.39
N ASN A 409 -94.78 47.45 -59.38
CA ASN A 409 -94.70 46.00 -59.22
C ASN A 409 -93.25 45.49 -59.07
N GLN A 410 -92.29 46.13 -59.75
CA GLN A 410 -90.87 45.82 -59.57
C GLN A 410 -90.34 46.38 -58.24
N GLU A 411 -90.72 47.58 -57.84
CA GLU A 411 -90.43 48.16 -56.53
C GLU A 411 -90.93 47.27 -55.39
N MET A 412 -92.14 46.72 -55.50
CA MET A 412 -92.66 45.78 -54.50
C MET A 412 -91.83 44.49 -54.42
N LYS A 413 -91.39 43.94 -55.55
CA LYS A 413 -90.49 42.77 -55.59
C LYS A 413 -89.09 43.07 -55.06
N PHE A 414 -88.54 44.24 -55.37
CA PHE A 414 -87.26 44.70 -54.84
C PHE A 414 -87.35 44.92 -53.33
N ARG A 415 -88.42 45.54 -52.81
CA ARG A 415 -88.66 45.68 -51.36
C ARG A 415 -88.85 44.32 -50.68
N GLU A 416 -89.55 43.38 -51.30
CA GLU A 416 -89.71 42.03 -50.74
C GLU A 416 -88.38 41.27 -50.68
N LEU A 417 -87.57 41.33 -51.75
CA LEU A 417 -86.23 40.74 -51.78
C LEU A 417 -85.27 41.43 -50.81
N GLU A 418 -85.36 42.76 -50.67
CA GLU A 418 -84.61 43.56 -49.70
C GLU A 418 -84.98 43.17 -48.26
N ILE A 419 -86.26 43.00 -47.94
CA ILE A 419 -86.71 42.50 -46.63
C ILE A 419 -86.22 41.07 -46.38
N GLN A 420 -86.22 40.20 -47.38
CA GLN A 420 -85.68 38.84 -47.25
C GLN A 420 -84.15 38.85 -47.00
N LEU A 421 -83.40 39.68 -47.72
CA LEU A 421 -81.95 39.89 -47.50
C LEU A 421 -81.66 40.50 -46.13
N GLN A 422 -82.39 41.54 -45.72
CA GLN A 422 -82.26 42.14 -44.39
C GLN A 422 -82.58 41.13 -43.28
N THR A 423 -83.62 40.30 -43.45
CA THR A 423 -83.97 39.25 -42.49
C THR A 423 -82.87 38.20 -42.39
N ARG A 424 -82.29 37.77 -43.53
CA ARG A 424 -81.18 36.83 -43.58
C ARG A 424 -79.90 37.39 -42.97
N HIS A 425 -79.53 38.63 -43.29
CA HIS A 425 -78.39 39.29 -42.67
C HIS A 425 -78.61 39.47 -41.16
N ALA A 426 -79.84 39.75 -40.71
CA ALA A 426 -80.16 39.85 -39.28
C ALA A 426 -80.01 38.50 -38.56
N THR A 427 -80.36 37.37 -39.19
CA THR A 427 -80.15 36.03 -38.59
C THR A 427 -78.67 35.63 -38.60
N GLU A 428 -77.94 35.87 -39.68
CA GLU A 428 -76.50 35.60 -39.79
C GLU A 428 -75.67 36.48 -38.81
N LEU A 429 -76.03 37.76 -38.65
CA LEU A 429 -75.45 38.62 -37.60
C LEU A 429 -75.84 38.19 -36.18
N GLY A 430 -76.97 37.49 -36.02
CA GLY A 430 -77.38 36.88 -34.75
C GLY A 430 -76.48 35.70 -34.40
N THR A 431 -76.35 34.72 -35.31
CA THR A 431 -75.54 33.51 -35.08
C THR A 431 -74.06 33.82 -34.85
N VAL A 432 -73.48 34.75 -35.61
CA VAL A 432 -72.08 35.20 -35.40
C VAL A 432 -71.90 35.87 -34.04
N ARG A 433 -72.89 36.64 -33.57
CA ARG A 433 -72.85 37.31 -32.25
C ARG A 433 -73.00 36.33 -31.08
N ASP A 434 -73.68 35.22 -31.29
CA ASP A 434 -73.81 34.14 -30.30
C ASP A 434 -72.54 33.26 -30.27
N GLN A 435 -71.99 32.90 -31.43
CA GLN A 435 -70.68 32.23 -31.53
C GLN A 435 -69.56 33.06 -30.90
N PHE A 436 -69.55 34.39 -31.10
CA PHE A 436 -68.59 35.28 -30.44
C PHE A 436 -68.73 35.24 -28.91
N ARG A 437 -69.97 35.25 -28.38
CA ARG A 437 -70.21 35.15 -26.93
C ARG A 437 -69.80 33.79 -26.34
N GLU A 438 -70.00 32.70 -27.08
CA GLU A 438 -69.56 31.36 -26.67
C GLU A 438 -68.01 31.26 -26.66
N ALA A 439 -67.35 31.77 -27.71
CA ALA A 439 -65.90 31.84 -27.79
C ALA A 439 -65.29 32.73 -26.69
N ASP A 440 -65.93 33.86 -26.35
CA ASP A 440 -65.49 34.75 -25.29
C ASP A 440 -65.64 34.09 -23.90
N GLY A 441 -66.75 33.38 -23.67
CA GLY A 441 -66.94 32.57 -22.45
C GLY A 441 -65.91 31.44 -22.30
N ALA A 442 -65.54 30.77 -23.41
CA ALA A 442 -64.49 29.76 -23.42
C ALA A 442 -63.10 30.36 -23.14
N ARG A 443 -62.81 31.54 -23.71
CA ARG A 443 -61.58 32.31 -23.46
C ARG A 443 -61.45 32.69 -21.97
N ASP A 444 -62.53 33.17 -21.35
CA ASP A 444 -62.57 33.52 -19.93
C ASP A 444 -62.41 32.31 -19.01
N ALA A 445 -62.91 31.13 -19.40
CA ALA A 445 -62.71 29.90 -18.66
C ALA A 445 -61.23 29.46 -18.69
N LEU A 446 -60.61 29.45 -19.88
CA LEU A 446 -59.19 29.14 -20.07
C LEU A 446 -58.28 30.12 -19.33
N LEU A 447 -58.59 31.42 -19.33
CA LEU A 447 -57.83 32.42 -18.58
C LEU A 447 -57.85 32.15 -17.07
N LYS A 448 -59.00 31.76 -16.51
CA LYS A 448 -59.12 31.38 -15.08
C LYS A 448 -58.32 30.12 -14.75
N GLU A 449 -58.35 29.11 -15.62
CA GLU A 449 -57.56 27.88 -15.44
C GLU A 449 -56.06 28.15 -15.49
N VAL A 450 -55.59 28.97 -16.45
CA VAL A 450 -54.19 29.40 -16.54
C VAL A 450 -53.77 30.20 -15.30
N MET A 451 -54.62 31.07 -14.76
CA MET A 451 -54.34 31.78 -13.51
C MET A 451 -54.19 30.83 -12.31
N LEU A 452 -55.10 29.86 -12.15
CA LEU A 452 -55.04 28.86 -11.09
C LEU A 452 -53.78 27.97 -11.18
N LEU A 453 -53.41 27.53 -12.38
CA LEU A 453 -52.19 26.76 -12.61
C LEU A 453 -50.93 27.59 -12.32
N LYS A 454 -50.92 28.87 -12.69
CA LYS A 454 -49.82 29.79 -12.39
C LYS A 454 -49.67 30.03 -10.89
N GLU A 455 -50.78 30.25 -10.16
CA GLU A 455 -50.76 30.41 -8.70
C GLU A 455 -50.27 29.14 -8.00
N LYS A 456 -50.73 27.96 -8.43
CA LYS A 456 -50.28 26.66 -7.91
C LYS A 456 -48.79 26.41 -8.17
N SER A 457 -48.30 26.76 -9.36
CA SER A 457 -46.89 26.65 -9.72
C SER A 457 -46.02 27.60 -8.89
N GLU A 458 -46.46 28.85 -8.71
CA GLU A 458 -45.74 29.84 -7.91
C GLU A 458 -45.72 29.47 -6.43
N LYS A 459 -46.83 28.96 -5.88
CA LYS A 459 -46.89 28.45 -4.51
C LYS A 459 -45.89 27.32 -4.28
N SER A 460 -45.86 26.32 -5.16
CA SER A 460 -44.89 25.20 -5.07
C SER A 460 -43.44 25.67 -5.22
N ARG A 461 -43.18 26.70 -6.04
CA ARG A 461 -41.87 27.34 -6.19
C ARG A 461 -41.42 28.04 -4.90
N VAL A 462 -42.33 28.74 -4.23
CA VAL A 462 -42.07 29.42 -2.95
C VAL A 462 -41.86 28.42 -1.81
N GLU A 463 -42.69 27.38 -1.72
CA GLU A 463 -42.55 26.31 -0.71
C GLU A 463 -41.19 25.61 -0.84
N SER A 464 -40.79 25.20 -2.05
CA SER A 464 -39.47 24.60 -2.28
C SER A 464 -38.31 25.58 -2.02
N ALA A 465 -38.49 26.88 -2.31
CA ALA A 465 -37.48 27.88 -1.98
C ALA A 465 -37.30 28.05 -0.46
N MET A 466 -38.38 27.97 0.32
CA MET A 466 -38.33 28.01 1.79
C MET A 466 -37.63 26.78 2.37
N GLU A 467 -37.97 25.57 1.92
CA GLU A 467 -37.32 24.32 2.37
C GLU A 467 -35.81 24.31 2.06
N ASN A 468 -35.42 24.76 0.85
CA ASN A 468 -34.02 24.92 0.47
C ASN A 468 -33.31 26.00 1.32
N GLN A 469 -34.00 27.08 1.69
CA GLN A 469 -33.44 28.11 2.57
C GLN A 469 -33.27 27.59 4.00
N GLU A 470 -34.23 26.85 4.54
CA GLU A 470 -34.18 26.28 5.88
C GLU A 470 -33.02 25.28 6.02
N THR A 471 -32.93 24.30 5.11
CA THR A 471 -31.82 23.34 5.05
C THR A 471 -30.45 24.02 4.90
N LEU A 472 -30.33 25.08 4.08
CA LEU A 472 -29.12 25.90 4.02
C LEU A 472 -28.77 26.58 5.36
N THR A 473 -29.76 27.01 6.15
CA THR A 473 -29.48 27.55 7.50
C THR A 473 -29.07 26.48 8.50
N GLU A 474 -29.61 25.26 8.39
CA GLU A 474 -29.20 24.13 9.24
C GLU A 474 -27.76 23.69 8.95
N ILE A 475 -27.39 23.58 7.66
CA ILE A 475 -26.03 23.27 7.24
C ILE A 475 -25.05 24.35 7.73
N LYS A 476 -25.40 25.64 7.61
CA LYS A 476 -24.57 26.73 8.15
C LYS A 476 -24.41 26.66 9.67
N LYS A 477 -25.47 26.32 10.42
CA LYS A 477 -25.42 26.12 11.88
C LYS A 477 -24.57 24.90 12.26
N ALA A 478 -24.64 23.80 11.50
CA ALA A 478 -23.80 22.63 11.70
C ALA A 478 -22.31 22.97 11.47
N HIS A 479 -22.01 23.66 10.38
CA HIS A 479 -20.64 24.05 10.03
C HIS A 479 -20.00 25.01 11.05
N GLU A 480 -20.72 26.02 11.57
CA GLU A 480 -20.16 26.88 12.63
C GLU A 480 -19.93 26.13 13.96
N ARG A 481 -20.74 25.11 14.30
CA ARG A 481 -20.47 24.23 15.46
C ARG A 481 -19.21 23.39 15.26
N GLU A 482 -19.08 22.73 14.10
CA GLU A 482 -17.90 21.95 13.75
C GLU A 482 -16.63 22.82 13.77
N LYS A 483 -16.69 24.00 13.15
CA LYS A 483 -15.63 25.01 13.17
C LYS A 483 -15.33 25.53 14.59
N ALA A 484 -16.30 25.58 15.51
CA ALA A 484 -16.06 25.90 16.91
C ALA A 484 -15.29 24.77 17.62
N MET A 485 -15.70 23.50 17.45
CA MET A 485 -15.00 22.36 18.05
C MET A 485 -13.56 22.23 17.52
N LEU A 486 -13.35 22.39 16.21
CA LEU A 486 -12.00 22.38 15.61
C LEU A 486 -11.11 23.51 16.14
N ARG A 487 -11.67 24.70 16.44
CA ARG A 487 -10.92 25.80 17.08
C ARG A 487 -10.50 25.45 18.51
N GLU A 488 -11.35 24.75 19.26
CA GLU A 488 -11.05 24.29 20.63
C GLU A 488 -10.02 23.14 20.62
N GLU A 489 -10.10 22.22 19.66
CA GLU A 489 -9.14 21.12 19.50
C GLU A 489 -7.75 21.63 19.08
N VAL A 490 -7.68 22.57 18.12
CA VAL A 490 -6.43 23.26 17.76
C VAL A 490 -5.82 23.99 18.96
N HIS A 491 -6.63 24.60 19.82
CA HIS A 491 -6.13 25.27 21.02
C HIS A 491 -5.51 24.27 22.01
N LYS A 492 -6.21 23.15 22.31
CA LYS A 492 -5.71 22.07 23.18
C LYS A 492 -4.42 21.44 22.64
N LEU A 493 -4.35 21.17 21.34
CA LEU A 493 -3.14 20.64 20.70
C LEU A 493 -1.97 21.63 20.75
N SER A 494 -2.24 22.95 20.74
CA SER A 494 -1.22 23.98 20.94
C SER A 494 -0.65 23.95 22.36
N GLU A 495 -1.51 23.85 23.38
CA GLU A 495 -1.09 23.75 24.80
C GLU A 495 -0.31 22.45 25.07
N GLU A 496 -0.72 21.33 24.49
CA GLU A 496 0.03 20.08 24.55
C GLU A 496 1.39 20.18 23.85
N GLY A 497 1.45 20.87 22.70
CA GLY A 497 2.68 21.16 21.97
C GLY A 497 3.69 21.96 22.81
N GLU A 498 3.25 23.03 23.48
CA GLU A 498 4.10 23.81 24.39
C GLU A 498 4.60 22.98 25.58
N ARG A 499 3.75 22.14 26.17
CA ARG A 499 4.12 21.23 27.28
C ARG A 499 5.14 20.17 26.86
N LEU A 500 5.02 19.63 25.64
CA LEU A 500 6.03 18.72 25.08
C LEU A 500 7.34 19.46 24.79
N ALA A 501 7.29 20.68 24.23
CA ALA A 501 8.48 21.48 23.99
C ALA A 501 9.26 21.79 25.28
N GLU A 502 8.57 22.08 26.38
CA GLU A 502 9.19 22.23 27.70
C GLU A 502 9.89 20.94 28.18
N THR A 503 9.23 19.79 27.98
CA THR A 503 9.78 18.49 28.36
C THR A 503 11.05 18.17 27.56
N VAL A 504 11.08 18.48 26.26
CA VAL A 504 12.26 18.31 25.39
C VAL A 504 13.39 19.25 25.83
N ARG A 505 13.11 20.52 26.17
CA ARG A 505 14.13 21.45 26.69
C ARG A 505 14.79 20.91 27.96
N ARG A 506 14.01 20.39 28.91
CA ARG A 506 14.55 19.76 30.14
C ARG A 506 15.44 18.56 29.83
N GLN A 507 15.01 17.66 28.93
CA GLN A 507 15.80 16.48 28.55
C GLN A 507 17.11 16.83 27.83
N LEU A 508 17.14 17.91 27.04
CA LEU A 508 18.37 18.38 26.40
C LEU A 508 19.37 18.91 27.43
N GLU A 509 18.92 19.62 28.46
CA GLU A 509 19.79 20.09 29.55
C GLU A 509 20.31 18.92 30.42
N GLU A 510 19.45 17.95 30.74
CA GLU A 510 19.86 16.71 31.42
C GLU A 510 20.94 15.95 30.61
N ARG A 511 20.80 15.89 29.28
CA ARG A 511 21.81 15.27 28.40
C ARG A 511 23.12 16.06 28.37
N ARG A 512 23.05 17.40 28.38
CA ARG A 512 24.22 18.29 28.44
C ARG A 512 25.05 18.05 29.70
N VAL A 513 24.39 17.92 30.86
CA VAL A 513 25.04 17.61 32.14
C VAL A 513 25.70 16.22 32.10
N LEU A 514 25.01 15.20 31.58
CA LEU A 514 25.59 13.86 31.44
C LEU A 514 26.78 13.82 30.45
N GLU A 515 26.75 14.61 29.38
CA GLU A 515 27.88 14.75 28.45
C GLU A 515 29.11 15.38 29.15
N GLU A 516 28.91 16.37 30.02
CA GLU A 516 29.97 16.96 30.87
C GLU A 516 30.53 15.95 31.89
N GLU A 517 29.67 15.18 32.56
CA GLU A 517 30.11 14.13 33.51
C GLU A 517 30.94 13.03 32.83
N ILE A 518 30.52 12.58 31.64
CA ILE A 518 31.30 11.59 30.85
C ILE A 518 32.63 12.20 30.37
N GLY A 519 32.67 13.51 30.09
CA GLY A 519 33.91 14.25 29.85
C GLY A 519 34.89 14.14 31.02
N GLN A 520 34.45 14.50 32.23
CA GLN A 520 35.27 14.41 33.44
C GLN A 520 35.72 12.97 33.76
N LEU A 521 34.90 11.96 33.46
CA LEU A 521 35.27 10.56 33.61
C LEU A 521 36.35 10.11 32.60
N ARG A 522 36.37 10.67 31.38
CA ARG A 522 37.45 10.45 30.42
C ARG A 522 38.77 11.06 30.88
N GLU A 523 38.76 12.32 31.32
CA GLU A 523 39.95 12.99 31.88
C GLU A 523 40.54 12.20 33.06
N LYS A 524 39.70 11.72 33.98
CA LYS A 524 40.13 10.85 35.09
C LYS A 524 40.73 9.53 34.60
N LYS A 525 40.17 8.91 33.56
CA LYS A 525 40.71 7.67 32.97
C LYS A 525 42.08 7.90 32.31
N GLU A 526 42.25 9.01 31.60
CA GLU A 526 43.54 9.38 30.98
C GLU A 526 44.60 9.66 32.04
N ALA A 527 44.25 10.33 33.13
CA ALA A 527 45.13 10.50 34.29
C ALA A 527 45.55 9.15 34.89
N VAL A 528 44.62 8.20 35.09
CA VAL A 528 44.95 6.84 35.59
C VAL A 528 45.91 6.12 34.65
N ALA A 529 45.68 6.17 33.33
CA ALA A 529 46.59 5.55 32.36
C ALA A 529 48.01 6.15 32.39
N GLN A 530 48.14 7.46 32.66
CA GLN A 530 49.45 8.10 32.86
C GLN A 530 50.14 7.60 34.15
N TRP A 531 49.40 7.41 35.25
CA TRP A 531 49.94 6.81 36.47
C TRP A 531 50.37 5.35 36.27
N GLU A 532 49.60 4.54 35.53
CA GLU A 532 49.96 3.16 35.20
C GLU A 532 51.25 3.07 34.34
N ALA A 533 51.42 4.00 33.39
CA ALA A 533 52.65 4.12 32.61
C ALA A 533 53.86 4.48 33.50
N GLN A 534 53.72 5.48 34.40
CA GLN A 534 54.78 5.85 35.34
C GLN A 534 55.15 4.70 36.30
N ILE A 535 54.17 3.95 36.79
CA ILE A 535 54.42 2.76 37.63
C ILE A 535 55.19 1.70 36.84
N SER A 536 54.85 1.50 35.56
CA SER A 536 55.54 0.55 34.69
C SER A 536 57.00 0.94 34.44
N GLU A 537 57.28 2.23 34.23
CA GLU A 537 58.67 2.74 34.15
C GLU A 537 59.43 2.50 35.46
N ILE A 538 58.84 2.79 36.62
CA ILE A 538 59.48 2.55 37.93
C ILE A 538 59.80 1.06 38.13
N ILE A 539 58.92 0.15 37.71
CA ILE A 539 59.16 -1.29 37.78
C ILE A 539 60.34 -1.70 36.89
N GLN A 540 60.47 -1.14 35.68
CA GLN A 540 61.60 -1.39 34.81
C GLN A 540 62.92 -0.94 35.45
N TRP A 541 62.98 0.29 35.98
CA TRP A 541 64.15 0.82 36.68
C TRP A 541 64.59 -0.06 37.87
N VAL A 542 63.63 -0.58 38.64
CA VAL A 542 63.91 -1.50 39.76
C VAL A 542 64.43 -2.86 39.26
N SER A 543 63.97 -3.35 38.10
CA SER A 543 64.51 -4.56 37.48
C SER A 543 65.94 -4.36 37.00
N ASP A 544 66.20 -3.26 36.28
CA ASP A 544 67.54 -2.93 35.76
C ASP A 544 68.56 -2.76 36.89
N GLU A 545 68.18 -2.12 38.01
CA GLU A 545 69.04 -2.02 39.19
C GLU A 545 69.26 -3.38 39.87
N LYS A 546 68.24 -4.25 39.94
CA LYS A 546 68.37 -5.60 40.49
C LYS A 546 69.37 -6.44 39.67
N ASP A 547 69.32 -6.35 38.35
CA ASP A 547 70.23 -7.08 37.46
C ASP A 547 71.66 -6.53 37.55
N ALA A 548 71.83 -5.20 37.64
CA ALA A 548 73.13 -4.57 37.90
C ALA A 548 73.73 -5.01 39.25
N ARG A 549 72.91 -5.09 40.31
CA ARG A 549 73.33 -5.62 41.63
C ARG A 549 73.70 -7.11 41.55
N GLY A 550 72.95 -7.92 40.80
CA GLY A 550 73.26 -9.32 40.54
C GLY A 550 74.62 -9.50 39.85
N TYR A 551 74.91 -8.66 38.85
CA TYR A 551 76.18 -8.65 38.13
C TYR A 551 77.36 -8.29 39.04
N LEU A 552 77.20 -7.25 39.87
CA LEU A 552 78.20 -6.85 40.86
C LEU A 552 78.42 -7.93 41.94
N GLN A 553 77.35 -8.63 42.35
CA GLN A 553 77.48 -9.72 43.31
C GLN A 553 78.23 -10.91 42.72
N ALA A 554 77.94 -11.30 41.47
CA ALA A 554 78.69 -12.35 40.78
C ALA A 554 80.19 -12.00 40.60
N LEU A 555 80.49 -10.73 40.30
CA LEU A 555 81.87 -10.23 40.25
C LEU A 555 82.55 -10.33 41.63
N ALA A 556 81.84 -9.98 42.71
CA ALA A 556 82.35 -10.08 44.07
C ALA A 556 82.58 -11.54 44.51
N THR A 557 81.72 -12.50 44.13
CA THR A 557 81.98 -13.93 44.39
C THR A 557 83.24 -14.38 43.68
N LYS A 558 83.40 -14.04 42.39
CA LYS A 558 84.59 -14.39 41.62
C LYS A 558 85.89 -13.79 42.18
N MET A 559 85.85 -12.53 42.62
CA MET A 559 86.99 -11.92 43.32
C MET A 559 87.27 -12.57 44.68
N THR A 560 86.24 -13.09 45.36
CA THR A 560 86.41 -13.82 46.63
C THR A 560 87.01 -15.21 46.39
N GLU A 561 86.59 -15.90 45.33
CA GLU A 561 87.18 -17.17 44.89
C GLU A 561 88.66 -17.02 44.52
N GLU A 562 89.03 -15.96 43.79
CA GLU A 562 90.45 -15.66 43.49
C GLU A 562 91.24 -15.26 44.76
N LEU A 563 90.63 -14.57 45.72
CA LEU A 563 91.25 -14.25 47.01
C LEU A 563 91.41 -15.47 47.93
N ASP A 564 90.48 -16.43 47.90
CA ASP A 564 90.61 -17.68 48.66
C ASP A 564 91.60 -18.65 47.99
N TYR A 565 91.75 -18.58 46.66
CA TYR A 565 92.87 -19.20 45.93
C TYR A 565 94.23 -18.63 46.39
N LEU A 566 94.30 -17.34 46.73
CA LEU A 566 95.51 -16.71 47.28
C LEU A 566 95.70 -16.97 48.79
N ARG A 567 94.63 -17.17 49.57
CA ARG A 567 94.71 -17.49 51.02
C ARG A 567 95.18 -18.89 51.35
N THR A 568 95.07 -19.84 50.42
CA THR A 568 95.64 -21.19 50.61
C THR A 568 97.18 -21.18 50.61
N SER A 569 97.82 -20.02 50.36
CA SER A 569 99.27 -19.80 50.51
C SER A 569 99.60 -18.54 51.34
N GLY A 570 99.38 -18.55 52.66
CA GLY A 570 99.91 -17.47 53.52
C GLY A 570 99.42 -17.43 54.98
N LEU A 571 100.34 -17.12 55.90
CA LEU A 571 100.12 -17.03 57.36
C LEU A 571 99.38 -15.73 57.81
N PRO A 572 98.85 -15.66 59.06
CA PRO A 572 97.79 -14.71 59.41
C PRO A 572 98.21 -13.45 60.20
N THR A 573 97.25 -12.50 60.30
CA THR A 573 97.16 -11.32 61.22
C THR A 573 98.01 -10.06 60.86
N PRO A 574 97.80 -8.86 61.45
CA PRO A 574 96.67 -8.35 62.27
C PRO A 574 96.10 -6.93 61.92
N THR A 575 94.92 -6.65 62.47
CA THR A 575 94.30 -5.36 62.89
C THR A 575 94.86 -3.98 62.47
N ALA A 576 94.06 -3.21 61.71
CA ALA A 576 94.09 -1.72 61.72
C ALA A 576 92.75 -1.01 61.40
N ASP A 577 91.66 -1.74 61.11
CA ASP A 577 90.60 -1.23 60.21
C ASP A 577 89.27 -0.79 60.87
N LYS A 578 89.22 -0.65 62.21
CA LYS A 578 87.95 -0.50 62.95
C LYS A 578 87.40 0.94 63.08
N ASN A 579 88.24 1.97 62.99
CA ASN A 579 87.80 3.34 63.37
C ASN A 579 87.11 4.15 62.26
N TRP A 580 87.36 3.86 60.98
CA TRP A 580 86.65 4.56 59.88
C TRP A 580 85.30 3.90 59.54
N ARG A 581 85.20 2.57 59.68
CA ARG A 581 83.96 1.81 59.46
C ARG A 581 82.83 2.30 60.39
N ASN A 582 83.10 2.44 61.69
CA ASN A 582 82.11 2.92 62.66
C ASN A 582 81.62 4.36 62.40
N ARG A 583 82.46 5.24 61.85
CA ARG A 583 82.03 6.60 61.46
C ARG A 583 81.20 6.61 60.17
N ARG A 584 81.42 5.64 59.27
CA ARG A 584 80.62 5.48 58.05
C ARG A 584 79.26 4.83 58.37
N SER A 585 79.21 3.83 59.26
CA SER A 585 77.96 3.21 59.68
C SER A 585 77.05 4.21 60.42
N GLN A 586 77.55 4.98 61.38
CA GLN A 586 76.72 5.98 62.10
C GLN A 586 76.13 7.07 61.20
N LYS A 587 76.80 7.44 60.09
CA LYS A 587 76.23 8.37 59.10
C LYS A 587 75.19 7.70 58.21
N LEU A 588 75.38 6.42 57.85
CA LEU A 588 74.39 5.62 57.12
C LEU A 588 73.15 5.38 57.99
N GLU A 589 73.30 4.87 59.22
CA GLU A 589 72.21 4.67 60.19
C GLU A 589 71.41 5.95 60.42
N LYS A 590 72.07 7.12 60.55
CA LYS A 590 71.34 8.38 60.72
C LYS A 590 70.63 8.87 59.46
N MET A 591 71.15 8.55 58.27
CA MET A 591 70.47 8.86 57.01
C MET A 591 69.30 7.90 56.78
N GLU A 592 69.49 6.59 56.97
CA GLU A 592 68.44 5.59 56.96
C GLU A 592 67.34 5.92 57.97
N LEU A 593 67.68 6.35 59.20
CA LEU A 593 66.69 6.78 60.18
C LEU A 593 65.83 7.96 59.69
N LEU A 594 66.44 8.95 59.04
CA LEU A 594 65.71 10.09 58.47
C LEU A 594 64.88 9.70 57.24
N THR A 595 65.39 8.81 56.38
CA THR A 595 64.66 8.29 55.21
C THR A 595 63.49 7.41 55.66
N LEU A 596 63.69 6.53 56.66
CA LEU A 596 62.64 5.75 57.30
C LEU A 596 61.60 6.65 57.99
N GLN A 597 62.02 7.73 58.63
CA GLN A 597 61.10 8.69 59.24
C GLN A 597 60.27 9.43 58.18
N SER A 598 60.88 9.83 57.05
CA SER A 598 60.16 10.42 55.91
C SER A 598 59.21 9.44 55.23
N ASN A 599 59.64 8.19 55.03
CA ASN A 599 58.83 7.14 54.43
C ASN A 599 57.66 6.77 55.35
N LEU A 600 57.89 6.65 56.66
CA LEU A 600 56.84 6.45 57.66
C LEU A 600 55.84 7.61 57.67
N GLN A 601 56.31 8.86 57.54
CA GLN A 601 55.43 10.03 57.43
C GLN A 601 54.53 9.94 56.19
N SER A 602 55.11 9.59 55.02
CA SER A 602 54.38 9.41 53.77
C SER A 602 53.43 8.21 53.81
N GLU A 603 53.82 7.12 54.46
CA GLU A 603 52.99 5.92 54.62
C GLU A 603 51.83 6.16 55.58
N ILE A 604 52.04 6.92 56.67
CA ILE A 604 50.98 7.39 57.55
C ILE A 604 49.99 8.27 56.77
N GLN A 605 50.48 9.21 55.95
CA GLN A 605 49.64 10.12 55.20
C GLN A 605 48.84 9.38 54.10
N ALA A 606 49.45 8.42 53.40
CA ALA A 606 48.77 7.53 52.47
C ALA A 606 47.74 6.63 53.18
N LYS A 607 48.07 6.09 54.36
CA LYS A 607 47.13 5.31 55.19
C LYS A 607 45.97 6.15 55.70
N GLN A 608 46.17 7.43 56.02
CA GLN A 608 45.10 8.37 56.38
C GLN A 608 44.16 8.62 55.20
N ALA A 609 44.69 8.95 54.02
CA ALA A 609 43.89 9.12 52.81
C ALA A 609 43.09 7.85 52.45
N VAL A 610 43.73 6.68 52.48
CA VAL A 610 43.04 5.39 52.27
C VAL A 610 41.99 5.13 53.36
N CYS A 611 42.20 5.54 54.61
CA CYS A 611 41.21 5.38 55.68
C CYS A 611 39.99 6.31 55.50
N GLU A 612 40.20 7.54 55.03
CA GLU A 612 39.12 8.47 54.67
C GLU A 612 38.31 7.95 53.47
N GLU A 613 39.00 7.49 52.41
CA GLU A 613 38.39 6.83 51.25
C GLU A 613 37.59 5.59 51.66
N LEU A 614 38.16 4.71 52.48
CA LEU A 614 37.48 3.52 52.99
C LEU A 614 36.28 3.89 53.87
N THR A 615 36.31 5.03 54.55
CA THR A 615 35.20 5.54 55.37
C THR A 615 34.08 6.09 54.50
N ARG A 616 34.40 6.81 53.42
CA ARG A 616 33.44 7.25 52.39
C ARG A 616 32.78 6.06 51.69
N VAL A 617 33.58 5.11 51.18
CA VAL A 617 33.08 3.89 50.53
C VAL A 617 32.25 3.03 51.49
N ARG A 618 32.60 2.97 52.79
CA ARG A 618 31.75 2.32 53.81
C ARG A 618 30.41 3.05 54.01
N ALA A 619 30.38 4.38 54.00
CA ALA A 619 29.14 5.14 54.10
C ALA A 619 28.23 4.93 52.88
N GLU A 620 28.82 4.95 51.67
CA GLU A 620 28.13 4.64 50.40
C GLU A 620 27.62 3.18 50.36
N LEU A 621 28.44 2.21 50.79
CA LEU A 621 28.03 0.81 50.89
C LEU A 621 26.91 0.62 51.91
N VAL A 622 26.91 1.32 53.05
CA VAL A 622 25.81 1.28 54.02
C VAL A 622 24.54 1.92 53.46
N ALA A 623 24.65 2.98 52.66
CA ALA A 623 23.51 3.57 51.96
C ALA A 623 22.93 2.60 50.92
N GLN A 624 23.76 2.01 50.06
CA GLN A 624 23.33 1.00 49.08
C GLN A 624 22.79 -0.27 49.76
N GLN A 625 23.37 -0.75 50.87
CA GLN A 625 22.81 -1.88 51.62
C GLN A 625 21.46 -1.56 52.27
N LYS A 626 21.18 -0.29 52.61
CA LYS A 626 19.89 0.16 53.12
C LYS A 626 18.84 0.23 52.00
N GLU A 627 19.26 0.65 50.81
CA GLU A 627 18.43 0.67 49.60
C GLU A 627 18.15 -0.75 49.08
N GLN A 628 19.17 -1.61 49.02
CA GLN A 628 19.03 -3.04 48.73
C GLN A 628 18.10 -3.73 49.74
N ARG A 629 18.17 -3.38 51.03
CA ARG A 629 17.23 -3.90 52.04
C ARG A 629 15.79 -3.41 51.83
N LYS A 630 15.57 -2.15 51.42
CA LYS A 630 14.24 -1.68 51.00
C LYS A 630 13.72 -2.48 49.80
N LEU A 631 14.53 -2.61 48.75
CA LEU A 631 14.16 -3.36 47.54
C LEU A 631 13.93 -4.85 47.83
N GLN A 632 14.69 -5.45 48.76
CA GLN A 632 14.45 -6.81 49.24
C GLN A 632 13.16 -6.92 50.06
N GLN A 633 12.82 -5.92 50.89
CA GLN A 633 11.56 -5.88 51.63
C GLN A 633 10.36 -5.69 50.68
N GLU A 634 10.48 -4.87 49.64
CA GLU A 634 9.49 -4.71 48.58
C GLU A 634 9.33 -6.00 47.76
N LEU A 635 10.44 -6.66 47.38
CA LEU A 635 10.41 -7.96 46.71
C LEU A 635 9.85 -9.08 47.59
N GLU A 636 10.13 -9.09 48.90
CA GLU A 636 9.48 -10.01 49.84
C GLU A 636 7.99 -9.71 50.00
N HIS A 637 7.59 -8.43 50.01
CA HIS A 637 6.19 -8.03 50.04
C HIS A 637 5.46 -8.55 48.79
N PHE A 638 5.99 -8.26 47.60
CA PHE A 638 5.45 -8.77 46.32
C PHE A 638 5.48 -10.30 46.24
N ARG A 639 6.51 -10.97 46.79
CA ARG A 639 6.59 -12.44 46.85
C ARG A 639 5.54 -13.01 47.80
N LYS A 640 5.33 -12.41 48.98
CA LYS A 640 4.28 -12.81 49.93
C LYS A 640 2.89 -12.58 49.34
N GLU A 641 2.66 -11.46 48.66
CA GLU A 641 1.45 -11.23 47.85
C GLU A 641 1.25 -12.27 46.74
N SER A 642 2.29 -12.59 45.97
CA SER A 642 2.22 -13.62 44.93
C SER A 642 1.84 -14.96 45.55
N THR A 643 2.49 -15.38 46.64
CA THR A 643 2.15 -16.65 47.30
C THR A 643 0.73 -16.68 47.87
N LYS A 644 0.19 -15.54 48.33
CA LYS A 644 -1.22 -15.42 48.73
C LYS A 644 -2.15 -15.58 47.52
N LYS A 645 -1.87 -14.88 46.42
CA LYS A 645 -2.63 -14.99 45.16
C LYS A 645 -2.56 -16.41 44.58
N ASP A 646 -1.39 -17.06 44.61
CA ASP A 646 -1.20 -18.46 44.22
C ASP A 646 -1.96 -19.43 45.14
N SER A 647 -2.06 -19.14 46.45
CA SER A 647 -2.86 -19.96 47.37
C SER A 647 -4.37 -19.81 47.15
N GLN A 648 -4.84 -18.60 46.82
CA GLN A 648 -6.23 -18.35 46.41
C GLN A 648 -6.55 -19.01 45.06
N ILE A 649 -5.61 -18.99 44.11
CA ILE A 649 -5.75 -19.69 42.82
C ILE A 649 -5.85 -21.20 43.05
N ARG A 650 -5.07 -21.79 43.97
CA ARG A 650 -5.19 -23.21 44.34
C ARG A 650 -6.53 -23.56 45.00
N ASP A 651 -7.03 -22.74 45.91
CA ASP A 651 -8.36 -22.96 46.52
C ASP A 651 -9.50 -22.86 45.48
N LEU A 652 -9.37 -21.95 44.50
CA LEU A 652 -10.31 -21.84 43.38
C LEU A 652 -10.20 -23.03 42.40
N GLN A 653 -8.99 -23.55 42.14
CA GLN A 653 -8.78 -24.75 41.32
C GLN A 653 -9.38 -25.99 41.98
N GLN A 654 -9.13 -26.19 43.27
CA GLN A 654 -9.66 -27.33 44.03
C GLN A 654 -11.20 -27.33 44.12
N ARG A 655 -11.85 -26.17 44.02
CA ARG A 655 -13.31 -26.03 43.89
C ARG A 655 -13.82 -26.30 42.47
N LEU A 656 -13.02 -26.07 41.44
CA LEU A 656 -13.37 -26.36 40.03
C LEU A 656 -13.28 -27.85 39.71
N ASP A 657 -12.27 -28.54 40.25
CA ASP A 657 -12.07 -29.98 40.01
C ASP A 657 -13.18 -30.87 40.62
N ALA A 658 -13.97 -30.35 41.56
CA ALA A 658 -15.05 -31.07 42.23
C ALA A 658 -16.38 -31.13 41.46
N ALA A 659 -16.50 -30.46 40.30
CA ALA A 659 -17.78 -30.18 39.64
C ALA A 659 -17.89 -30.69 38.19
N GLY A 660 -17.14 -31.74 37.82
CA GLY A 660 -17.03 -32.22 36.44
C GLY A 660 -17.55 -33.62 36.14
N ASP A 661 -18.87 -33.80 35.99
CA ASP A 661 -19.47 -34.74 35.01
C ASP A 661 -20.95 -34.39 34.72
N GLY A 662 -21.46 -34.59 33.49
CA GLY A 662 -22.90 -34.36 33.18
C GLY A 662 -23.33 -33.59 31.90
N PHE A 663 -22.73 -33.91 30.74
CA PHE A 663 -23.24 -33.80 29.35
C PHE A 663 -24.41 -32.85 28.92
N LEU A 664 -24.05 -31.80 28.16
CA LEU A 664 -24.66 -31.19 26.94
C LEU A 664 -26.19 -31.12 26.68
N GLU A 665 -26.71 -29.88 26.52
CA GLU A 665 -27.27 -29.36 25.24
C GLU A 665 -27.37 -27.81 25.25
N ARG A 666 -27.49 -27.16 24.07
CA ARG A 666 -27.59 -25.70 23.86
C ARG A 666 -28.49 -25.47 22.63
N PRO A 667 -29.28 -24.37 22.50
CA PRO A 667 -28.67 -23.10 22.09
C PRO A 667 -29.40 -21.75 22.40
N SER A 668 -28.63 -20.67 22.21
CA SER A 668 -29.05 -19.34 21.68
C SER A 668 -29.59 -18.22 22.59
N SER A 669 -29.26 -16.99 22.14
CA SER A 669 -29.69 -15.66 22.62
C SER A 669 -29.12 -15.18 23.96
N GLN A 670 -28.97 -13.86 24.07
CA GLN A 670 -28.34 -13.15 25.18
C GLN A 670 -29.36 -12.87 26.30
N MET A 671 -28.86 -12.67 27.53
CA MET A 671 -29.59 -12.20 28.73
C MET A 671 -30.36 -13.25 29.54
N SER A 672 -29.66 -14.02 30.39
CA SER A 672 -30.06 -14.26 31.80
C SER A 672 -28.99 -15.09 32.52
N PHE A 673 -28.44 -14.59 33.63
CA PHE A 673 -27.64 -15.35 34.60
C PHE A 673 -28.09 -15.06 36.05
N LEU A 674 -29.23 -14.38 36.22
CA LEU A 674 -29.65 -13.85 37.52
C LEU A 674 -30.65 -14.76 38.27
N ASP A 675 -31.16 -15.82 37.62
CA ASP A 675 -32.26 -16.64 38.15
C ASP A 675 -31.82 -18.03 38.67
N GLN A 676 -30.63 -18.51 38.26
CA GLN A 676 -30.10 -19.82 38.71
C GLN A 676 -29.41 -19.75 40.09
N PHE A 677 -29.11 -18.55 40.59
CA PHE A 677 -28.44 -18.34 41.89
C PHE A 677 -29.41 -18.31 43.09
N LEU A 678 -30.73 -18.30 42.85
CA LEU A 678 -31.76 -17.96 43.85
C LEU A 678 -32.65 -19.14 44.28
N LYS A 679 -32.25 -20.40 44.05
CA LYS A 679 -33.14 -21.56 44.34
C LYS A 679 -32.55 -22.78 45.06
N ASP A 680 -31.24 -22.89 45.23
CA ASP A 680 -30.61 -24.03 45.93
C ASP A 680 -30.17 -23.75 47.38
N THR A 681 -30.80 -22.77 48.05
CA THR A 681 -30.69 -22.54 49.50
C THR A 681 -32.05 -22.60 50.20
N SER A 682 -32.61 -23.82 50.34
CA SER A 682 -33.78 -24.06 51.22
C SER A 682 -33.92 -25.52 51.67
N ARG A 683 -32.86 -26.09 52.27
CA ARG A 683 -32.98 -27.29 53.13
C ARG A 683 -32.25 -27.13 54.48
N LEU A 684 -32.97 -26.47 55.38
CA LEU A 684 -33.24 -26.90 56.77
C LEU A 684 -32.04 -27.14 57.73
N ASN A 685 -31.88 -26.19 58.64
CA ASN A 685 -32.03 -26.35 60.10
C ASN A 685 -31.28 -27.45 60.89
N HIS A 686 -30.62 -26.96 61.96
CA HIS A 686 -30.43 -27.57 63.29
C HIS A 686 -29.38 -28.67 63.52
N SER A 687 -28.32 -28.28 64.24
CA SER A 687 -27.75 -28.89 65.49
C SER A 687 -27.90 -30.40 65.72
N ASP A 688 -26.85 -31.14 66.12
CA ASP A 688 -26.34 -31.13 67.51
C ASP A 688 -25.00 -31.90 67.70
N SER A 689 -24.37 -31.78 68.89
CA SER A 689 -23.30 -32.62 69.49
C SER A 689 -21.90 -32.63 68.82
N GLY A 690 -20.76 -32.62 69.53
CA GLY A 690 -20.49 -32.87 70.95
C GLY A 690 -19.13 -33.58 71.11
N GLU A 691 -18.15 -32.84 71.67
CA GLU A 691 -17.05 -33.31 72.55
C GLU A 691 -15.86 -34.20 72.10
N SER A 692 -14.70 -33.83 72.64
CA SER A 692 -13.53 -34.65 73.04
C SER A 692 -12.56 -35.19 71.97
N ALA A 693 -11.24 -35.26 72.21
CA ALA A 693 -10.36 -34.53 73.16
C ALA A 693 -8.88 -34.69 72.73
N ASP A 694 -8.04 -33.71 73.09
CA ASP A 694 -6.68 -33.83 73.66
C ASP A 694 -6.06 -35.24 73.84
N GLN A 695 -4.75 -35.49 73.70
CA GLN A 695 -3.56 -34.62 73.68
C GLN A 695 -2.30 -35.44 73.30
N VAL A 696 -1.11 -34.84 73.49
CA VAL A 696 0.20 -35.42 73.85
C VAL A 696 1.29 -35.34 72.77
N THR A 697 2.27 -34.49 73.08
CA THR A 697 3.61 -34.40 72.49
C THR A 697 4.51 -35.57 72.91
N ASN A 698 5.51 -35.92 72.10
CA ASN A 698 6.84 -36.33 72.58
C ASN A 698 7.89 -36.33 71.45
N ASP A 699 8.79 -35.36 71.52
CA ASP A 699 10.25 -35.51 71.59
C ASP A 699 10.97 -36.72 70.95
N THR A 700 12.02 -36.37 70.18
CA THR A 700 13.35 -37.04 70.08
C THR A 700 13.44 -38.45 69.45
N GLU A 701 14.55 -38.89 68.82
CA GLU A 701 15.94 -38.37 68.75
C GLU A 701 16.71 -38.92 67.52
N THR A 702 17.86 -38.31 67.20
CA THR A 702 19.02 -38.83 66.41
C THR A 702 18.79 -39.32 64.95
N GLU A 703 19.44 -38.81 63.89
CA GLU A 703 20.85 -38.42 63.61
C GLU A 703 21.77 -39.55 63.10
N LEU A 704 22.82 -39.12 62.36
CA LEU A 704 23.98 -39.84 61.82
C LEU A 704 23.72 -40.63 60.50
N GLU A 705 24.54 -40.50 59.43
CA GLU A 705 25.76 -39.69 59.27
C GLU A 705 26.14 -39.44 57.79
N GLY A 706 26.74 -38.26 57.52
CA GLY A 706 27.77 -38.06 56.48
C GLY A 706 27.34 -37.90 55.00
N GLY A 707 28.02 -37.10 54.17
CA GLY A 707 29.12 -36.17 54.47
C GLY A 707 29.78 -35.61 53.20
N HIS A 708 30.03 -34.29 53.21
CA HIS A 708 30.97 -33.52 52.38
C HIS A 708 30.80 -33.38 50.83
N SER A 709 31.22 -32.18 50.39
CA SER A 709 31.31 -31.56 49.05
C SER A 709 32.64 -31.91 48.32
N PRO A 710 33.03 -31.32 47.15
CA PRO A 710 32.36 -30.57 46.06
C PRO A 710 32.49 -31.38 44.70
N PRO A 711 32.86 -30.91 43.47
CA PRO A 711 32.87 -29.59 42.77
C PRO A 711 32.32 -29.62 41.29
N LEU A 712 32.61 -28.57 40.50
CA LEU A 712 32.64 -28.47 39.01
C LEU A 712 33.84 -29.30 38.42
N PRO A 713 34.12 -29.50 37.08
CA PRO A 713 33.69 -28.73 35.88
C PRO A 713 33.54 -29.48 34.50
N VAL A 714 33.31 -28.69 33.43
CA VAL A 714 33.72 -28.77 31.99
C VAL A 714 34.18 -30.09 31.29
N ALA A 715 33.45 -30.45 30.22
CA ALA A 715 33.77 -31.05 28.89
C ALA A 715 34.94 -32.05 28.62
N THR A 716 34.70 -33.06 27.73
CA THR A 716 35.43 -33.33 26.45
C THR A 716 35.05 -34.69 25.78
N VAL A 717 34.44 -34.63 24.57
CA VAL A 717 34.60 -35.43 23.30
C VAL A 717 34.69 -37.00 23.28
N ILE A 718 34.26 -37.62 22.16
CA ILE A 718 34.52 -39.00 21.64
C ILE A 718 33.62 -40.12 22.23
N SER A 719 33.12 -41.16 21.52
CA SER A 719 32.67 -41.36 20.11
C SER A 719 31.86 -42.67 20.03
N LYS A 720 31.12 -42.88 18.93
CA LYS A 720 30.39 -44.13 18.61
C LYS A 720 31.33 -45.35 18.46
N THR A 721 30.83 -46.53 18.85
CA THR A 721 30.93 -47.78 18.06
C THR A 721 29.71 -48.67 18.35
N THR A 722 28.84 -48.86 17.34
CA THR A 722 28.55 -50.15 16.63
C THR A 722 27.46 -51.01 17.31
N SER A 723 26.23 -51.01 16.78
CA SER A 723 25.70 -52.01 15.80
C SER A 723 25.09 -53.25 16.48
N ALA A 724 24.03 -53.90 16.01
CA ALA A 724 23.32 -53.84 14.72
C ALA A 724 21.84 -54.30 14.89
N GLU A 725 21.03 -54.15 13.82
CA GLU A 725 20.05 -55.13 13.31
C GLU A 725 18.91 -55.73 14.21
N GLU A 726 17.70 -56.05 13.73
CA GLU A 726 17.00 -55.64 12.50
C GLU A 726 15.47 -55.91 12.61
N HIS A 727 14.68 -54.97 12.08
CA HIS A 727 13.42 -55.12 11.33
C HIS A 727 12.47 -56.35 11.50
N ARG A 728 11.22 -56.05 11.87
CA ARG A 728 9.93 -56.44 11.21
C ARG A 728 8.77 -55.66 11.89
N GLY A 729 7.72 -55.19 11.22
CA GLY A 729 7.35 -55.30 9.80
C GLY A 729 5.85 -55.07 9.55
N ILE A 730 5.36 -53.84 9.76
CA ILE A 730 4.20 -53.13 9.14
C ILE A 730 2.99 -53.94 8.62
N LYS A 731 1.77 -53.54 9.01
CA LYS A 731 0.62 -53.36 8.09
C LYS A 731 -0.38 -52.29 8.59
N ILE A 732 -1.18 -51.75 7.67
CA ILE A 732 -1.67 -50.35 7.66
C ILE A 732 -3.20 -50.27 7.70
N SER A 733 -3.74 -49.25 8.38
CA SER A 733 -4.98 -48.56 7.94
C SER A 733 -5.16 -47.20 8.65
N SER A 734 -5.08 -46.10 7.88
CA SER A 734 -5.72 -44.80 8.18
C SER A 734 -7.25 -44.91 7.86
N PRO A 735 -8.17 -43.96 8.22
CA PRO A 735 -8.03 -42.54 7.83
C PRO A 735 -8.74 -41.44 8.69
N ILE A 736 -8.51 -40.19 8.26
CA ILE A 736 -9.33 -38.97 8.44
C ILE A 736 -9.30 -38.23 9.80
N SER A 737 -9.26 -36.90 9.64
CA SER A 737 -9.21 -35.79 10.59
C SER A 737 -10.53 -35.54 11.34
N ASP A 738 -10.46 -35.02 12.58
CA ASP A 738 -10.81 -33.60 12.78
C ASP A 738 -10.37 -32.99 14.12
N ILE A 739 -10.43 -31.66 14.19
CA ILE A 739 -9.92 -30.80 15.26
C ILE A 739 -10.79 -30.84 16.53
N ARG A 740 -10.18 -31.05 17.71
CA ARG A 740 -10.73 -30.56 19.00
C ARG A 740 -9.71 -30.38 20.13
N SER A 741 -8.87 -29.36 20.00
CA SER A 741 -8.07 -28.86 21.13
C SER A 741 -8.98 -28.08 22.10
N GLN A 742 -9.48 -28.73 23.15
CA GLN A 742 -9.98 -27.99 24.31
C GLN A 742 -8.79 -27.38 25.04
N ILE A 743 -8.76 -26.04 25.12
CA ILE A 743 -7.89 -25.31 26.03
C ILE A 743 -8.75 -24.92 27.24
N THR A 744 -8.36 -25.35 28.43
CA THR A 744 -8.79 -24.72 29.69
C THR A 744 -7.59 -24.01 30.30
N VAL A 745 -7.76 -22.73 30.60
CA VAL A 745 -6.66 -21.77 30.77
C VAL A 745 -6.25 -21.60 32.23
N LEU A 746 -4.94 -21.74 32.50
CA LEU A 746 -4.29 -21.13 33.67
C LEU A 746 -3.94 -19.67 33.38
N THR A 747 -4.14 -18.79 34.36
CA THR A 747 -3.92 -17.35 34.26
C THR A 747 -2.44 -16.98 34.05
N PRO A 748 -2.09 -16.02 33.17
CA PRO A 748 -0.70 -15.61 32.96
C PRO A 748 -0.33 -14.24 33.54
N LYS A 749 0.94 -14.14 33.95
CA LYS A 749 1.70 -12.93 34.36
C LYS A 749 1.75 -11.84 33.27
N PRO A 750 2.14 -10.58 33.56
CA PRO A 750 2.44 -9.58 32.52
C PRO A 750 3.48 -10.16 31.55
N LYS A 751 3.07 -10.36 30.30
CA LYS A 751 3.89 -11.00 29.28
C LYS A 751 4.74 -9.95 28.55
N ALA A 752 5.96 -10.33 28.18
CA ALA A 752 6.65 -9.69 27.06
C ALA A 752 5.80 -9.83 25.77
N HIS A 753 6.06 -9.00 24.77
CA HIS A 753 5.34 -9.10 23.49
C HIS A 753 5.51 -10.49 22.86
N GLN A 754 4.40 -11.19 22.66
CA GLN A 754 4.35 -12.43 21.91
C GLN A 754 4.14 -12.07 20.43
N PHE A 755 5.22 -11.74 19.74
CA PHE A 755 5.18 -11.45 18.31
C PHE A 755 5.04 -12.73 17.49
N LEU A 756 4.14 -12.71 16.50
CA LEU A 756 4.06 -13.72 15.47
C LEU A 756 4.16 -13.05 14.10
N VAL A 757 5.01 -13.60 13.22
CA VAL A 757 5.14 -13.15 11.83
C VAL A 757 3.84 -13.45 11.09
N ARG A 758 3.26 -12.44 10.43
CA ARG A 758 1.97 -12.53 9.73
C ARG A 758 2.12 -12.08 8.27
N THR A 759 1.30 -12.66 7.41
CA THR A 759 1.04 -12.12 6.07
C THR A 759 -0.17 -11.19 6.14
N PHE A 760 -0.02 -9.96 5.67
CA PHE A 760 -1.12 -9.00 5.55
C PHE A 760 -1.77 -9.09 4.16
N VAL A 761 -3.06 -8.77 4.10
CA VAL A 761 -3.87 -8.79 2.85
C VAL A 761 -3.90 -7.43 2.12
N ALA A 762 -3.31 -6.41 2.73
CA ALA A 762 -3.16 -5.06 2.19
C ALA A 762 -1.86 -4.44 2.75
N PRO A 763 -1.26 -3.43 2.09
CA PRO A 763 -0.05 -2.78 2.57
C PRO A 763 -0.28 -2.11 3.93
N LEU A 764 0.58 -2.39 4.90
CA LEU A 764 0.44 -1.93 6.28
C LEU A 764 1.72 -1.23 6.75
N LYS A 765 1.57 -0.12 7.47
CA LYS A 765 2.68 0.65 8.05
C LYS A 765 3.13 0.04 9.36
N CYS A 766 4.44 0.05 9.61
CA CYS A 766 5.01 -0.36 10.88
C CYS A 766 4.76 0.71 11.96
N ASN A 767 4.17 0.33 13.10
CA ASN A 767 3.88 1.27 14.19
C ASN A 767 5.15 1.82 14.88
N HIS A 768 6.34 1.26 14.62
CA HIS A 768 7.61 1.72 15.16
C HIS A 768 8.36 2.70 14.24
N CYS A 769 8.59 2.36 12.96
CA CYS A 769 9.35 3.22 12.03
C CYS A 769 8.47 4.03 11.07
N THR A 770 7.15 3.79 11.05
CA THR A 770 6.16 4.35 10.11
C THR A 770 6.33 3.96 8.63
N SER A 771 7.42 3.31 8.25
CA SER A 771 7.62 2.76 6.91
C SER A 771 6.68 1.60 6.61
N LEU A 772 6.45 1.35 5.33
CA LEU A 772 5.59 0.30 4.82
C LEU A 772 6.23 -1.08 5.03
N MET A 773 5.42 -2.07 5.41
CA MET A 773 5.83 -3.47 5.48
C MET A 773 5.68 -4.09 4.09
N VAL A 774 6.73 -3.95 3.28
CA VAL A 774 6.83 -4.45 1.90
C VAL A 774 7.11 -5.95 1.89
N GLY A 775 6.49 -6.68 0.94
CA GLY A 775 6.66 -8.12 0.74
C GLY A 775 5.36 -8.79 0.30
N LEU A 776 5.46 -9.93 -0.38
CA LEU A 776 4.28 -10.70 -0.82
C LEU A 776 3.65 -11.54 0.30
N ILE A 777 4.49 -12.04 1.21
CA ILE A 777 4.11 -12.77 2.42
C ILE A 777 4.95 -12.27 3.60
N ARG A 778 4.56 -12.59 4.85
CA ARG A 778 5.41 -12.45 6.05
C ARG A 778 5.99 -11.05 6.30
N GLN A 779 5.32 -9.99 5.84
CA GLN A 779 5.89 -8.64 5.75
C GLN A 779 6.27 -8.01 7.11
N GLY A 780 5.69 -8.51 8.19
CA GLY A 780 6.00 -8.06 9.54
C GLY A 780 5.46 -9.01 10.61
N ALA A 781 5.61 -8.61 11.86
CA ALA A 781 5.11 -9.31 13.02
C ALA A 781 4.05 -8.51 13.76
N VAL A 782 3.07 -9.22 14.30
CA VAL A 782 1.98 -8.67 15.13
C VAL A 782 2.05 -9.31 16.50
N CYS A 783 2.00 -8.51 17.55
CA CYS A 783 1.90 -9.03 18.92
C CYS A 783 0.50 -9.62 19.15
N GLU A 784 0.41 -10.91 19.46
CA GLU A 784 -0.87 -11.62 19.64
C GLU A 784 -1.66 -11.14 20.87
N VAL A 785 -1.01 -10.44 21.80
CA VAL A 785 -1.62 -9.94 23.05
C VAL A 785 -2.19 -8.52 22.89
N CYS A 786 -1.59 -7.66 22.06
CA CYS A 786 -2.00 -6.25 21.95
C CYS A 786 -2.20 -5.72 20.52
N GLY A 787 -1.97 -6.54 19.49
CA GLY A 787 -2.15 -6.15 18.09
C GLY A 787 -1.09 -5.20 17.53
N PHE A 788 -0.04 -4.85 18.28
CA PHE A 788 1.03 -3.97 17.79
C PHE A 788 1.75 -4.61 16.59
N ALA A 789 1.73 -3.93 15.44
CA ALA A 789 2.28 -4.42 14.18
C ALA A 789 3.57 -3.68 13.79
N CYS A 790 4.62 -4.43 13.45
CA CYS A 790 5.92 -3.85 13.06
C CYS A 790 6.74 -4.76 12.15
N HIS A 791 7.77 -4.21 11.46
CA HIS A 791 8.74 -5.05 10.76
C HIS A 791 9.43 -6.00 11.74
N VAL A 792 9.88 -7.16 11.24
CA VAL A 792 10.63 -8.13 12.05
C VAL A 792 11.84 -7.47 12.74
N THR A 793 12.61 -6.66 12.00
CA THR A 793 13.78 -5.89 12.48
C THR A 793 13.44 -4.69 13.39
N CYS A 794 12.15 -4.44 13.65
CA CYS A 794 11.69 -3.43 14.61
C CYS A 794 11.21 -4.03 15.94
N GLN A 795 11.05 -5.36 16.05
CA GLN A 795 10.54 -6.02 17.27
C GLN A 795 11.37 -5.64 18.51
N ASP A 796 12.70 -5.74 18.44
CA ASP A 796 13.62 -5.38 19.53
C ASP A 796 13.57 -3.90 19.95
N LYS A 797 12.95 -3.06 19.13
CA LYS A 797 12.83 -1.60 19.32
C LYS A 797 11.43 -1.20 19.79
N VAL A 798 10.51 -2.15 19.94
CA VAL A 798 9.19 -1.94 20.56
C VAL A 798 9.35 -1.92 22.09
N PRO A 799 8.63 -1.05 22.83
CA PRO A 799 8.65 -1.08 24.30
C PRO A 799 8.36 -2.47 24.85
N ALA A 800 9.18 -2.97 25.77
CA ALA A 800 9.11 -4.35 26.27
C ALA A 800 7.82 -4.69 27.05
N VAL A 801 7.04 -3.68 27.45
CA VAL A 801 5.78 -3.81 28.20
C VAL A 801 4.62 -3.98 27.23
N CYS A 802 3.85 -5.06 27.40
CA CYS A 802 2.65 -5.36 26.62
C CYS A 802 1.39 -5.31 27.52
N PRO A 803 0.29 -4.66 27.12
CA PRO A 803 0.08 -3.92 25.86
C PRO A 803 0.87 -2.60 25.79
N VAL A 804 1.20 -2.15 24.58
CA VAL A 804 1.84 -0.84 24.37
C VAL A 804 0.84 0.27 24.75
N PRO A 805 1.21 1.25 25.61
CA PRO A 805 0.37 2.40 25.93
C PRO A 805 -0.06 3.19 24.67
N MET A 806 -1.32 3.63 24.60
CA MET A 806 -1.90 4.22 23.37
C MET A 806 -1.14 5.47 22.88
N ASP A 807 -0.64 6.28 23.81
CA ASP A 807 0.26 7.43 23.58
C ASP A 807 1.56 7.05 22.86
N GLN A 808 2.06 5.83 23.06
CA GLN A 808 3.29 5.33 22.42
C GLN A 808 3.02 4.53 21.14
N THR A 809 1.75 4.23 20.82
CA THR A 809 1.39 3.52 19.57
C THR A 809 1.36 4.40 18.33
N LYS A 810 1.24 5.72 18.48
CA LYS A 810 1.11 6.67 17.37
C LYS A 810 2.33 7.59 17.28
N ARG A 811 3.28 7.26 16.41
CA ARG A 811 4.32 8.21 16.00
C ARG A 811 3.81 9.18 14.92
N PRO A 812 4.38 10.40 14.82
CA PRO A 812 4.06 11.31 13.74
C PRO A 812 4.32 10.68 12.37
N VAL A 813 3.43 10.92 11.41
CA VAL A 813 3.59 10.50 10.02
C VAL A 813 4.55 11.48 9.32
N GLY A 814 5.56 10.96 8.63
CA GLY A 814 6.61 11.73 7.97
C GLY A 814 7.81 10.84 7.61
N ILE A 815 8.65 11.30 6.69
CA ILE A 815 9.97 10.70 6.44
C ILE A 815 10.99 11.39 7.33
N ASP A 816 11.75 10.64 8.12
CA ASP A 816 12.91 11.13 8.87
C ASP A 816 13.93 11.75 7.88
N PRO A 817 14.21 13.07 7.93
CA PRO A 817 15.08 13.69 6.93
C PRO A 817 16.54 13.23 7.00
N THR A 818 16.98 12.65 8.13
CA THR A 818 18.35 12.19 8.36
C THR A 818 18.54 10.72 7.99
N ARG A 819 17.52 9.90 8.18
CA ARG A 819 17.55 8.46 7.90
C ARG A 819 16.92 8.10 6.55
N GLY A 820 16.05 8.96 6.02
CA GLY A 820 15.25 8.69 4.82
C GLY A 820 14.24 7.57 5.02
N VAL A 821 13.74 7.39 6.24
CA VAL A 821 12.85 6.29 6.65
C VAL A 821 11.53 6.86 7.16
N GLY A 822 10.41 6.35 6.65
CA GLY A 822 9.04 6.63 7.10
C GLY A 822 8.05 6.76 5.94
N THR A 823 6.76 6.86 6.26
CA THR A 823 5.72 7.21 5.27
C THR A 823 5.39 8.68 5.38
N ALA A 824 5.45 9.44 4.28
CA ALA A 824 5.15 10.88 4.28
C ALA A 824 3.75 11.23 3.75
N TYR A 825 3.25 10.51 2.74
CA TYR A 825 1.99 10.83 2.09
C TYR A 825 1.33 9.57 1.52
N GLU A 826 0.00 9.50 1.54
CA GLU A 826 -0.74 8.37 0.98
C GLU A 826 -2.12 8.81 0.48
N GLY A 827 -2.66 8.12 -0.53
CA GLY A 827 -3.98 8.42 -1.06
C GLY A 827 -4.34 7.62 -2.30
N TYR A 828 -5.58 7.79 -2.78
CA TYR A 828 -6.02 7.18 -4.02
C TYR A 828 -5.74 8.11 -5.19
N VAL A 829 -5.18 7.55 -6.26
CA VAL A 829 -5.04 8.24 -7.56
C VAL A 829 -5.64 7.37 -8.66
N LYS A 830 -5.76 7.95 -9.85
CA LYS A 830 -6.18 7.28 -11.08
C LYS A 830 -5.00 7.32 -12.05
N VAL A 831 -4.51 6.17 -12.50
CA VAL A 831 -3.48 6.07 -13.54
C VAL A 831 -4.11 5.57 -14.85
N PRO A 832 -3.50 5.81 -16.03
CA PRO A 832 -3.99 5.25 -17.28
C PRO A 832 -3.95 3.72 -17.27
N LYS A 833 -4.96 3.07 -17.87
CA LYS A 833 -4.94 1.61 -18.11
C LYS A 833 -3.87 1.24 -19.16
N LEU A 834 -3.54 -0.05 -19.22
CA LEU A 834 -2.73 -0.63 -20.31
C LEU A 834 -3.32 -0.25 -21.68
N GLY A 835 -2.58 0.54 -22.46
CA GLY A 835 -3.06 1.21 -23.68
C GLY A 835 -3.30 2.73 -23.56
N GLY A 836 -2.94 3.34 -22.43
CA GLY A 836 -2.94 4.79 -22.21
C GLY A 836 -4.32 5.37 -21.90
N VAL A 837 -4.39 6.71 -21.81
CA VAL A 837 -5.59 7.46 -21.39
C VAL A 837 -6.83 7.10 -22.23
N LYS A 838 -6.65 6.75 -23.51
CA LYS A 838 -7.71 6.29 -24.43
C LYS A 838 -8.44 5.02 -23.96
N LYS A 839 -7.79 4.15 -23.18
CA LYS A 839 -8.42 2.96 -22.56
C LYS A 839 -9.12 3.28 -21.23
N GLY A 840 -9.12 4.55 -20.83
CA GLY A 840 -9.66 5.04 -19.57
C GLY A 840 -8.68 4.89 -18.41
N TRP A 841 -9.14 5.34 -17.26
CA TRP A 841 -8.36 5.37 -16.02
C TRP A 841 -8.65 4.16 -15.14
N GLN A 842 -7.65 3.69 -14.40
CA GLN A 842 -7.79 2.73 -13.31
C GLN A 842 -7.42 3.38 -11.98
N ARG A 843 -8.19 3.10 -10.93
CA ARG A 843 -7.95 3.63 -9.59
C ARG A 843 -6.93 2.75 -8.88
N GLN A 844 -5.93 3.37 -8.28
CA GLN A 844 -4.87 2.73 -7.50
C GLN A 844 -4.73 3.44 -6.15
N PHE A 845 -4.14 2.76 -5.17
CA PHE A 845 -3.68 3.36 -3.93
C PHE A 845 -2.18 3.65 -4.04
N VAL A 846 -1.74 4.83 -3.62
CA VAL A 846 -0.34 5.27 -3.67
C VAL A 846 0.15 5.63 -2.29
N ALA A 847 1.31 5.09 -1.91
CA ALA A 847 2.01 5.43 -0.67
C ALA A 847 3.42 5.94 -0.99
N VAL A 848 3.79 7.09 -0.40
CA VAL A 848 5.12 7.69 -0.50
C VAL A 848 5.90 7.35 0.77
N CYS A 849 6.81 6.39 0.66
CA CYS A 849 7.52 5.78 1.78
C CYS A 849 9.01 5.59 1.45
N ASP A 850 9.90 5.93 2.38
CA ASP A 850 11.36 5.75 2.25
C ASP A 850 11.96 6.37 0.96
N PHE A 851 11.40 7.51 0.52
CA PHE A 851 11.66 8.17 -0.78
C PHE A 851 11.36 7.32 -2.02
N LYS A 852 10.42 6.37 -1.93
CA LYS A 852 9.83 5.63 -3.04
C LYS A 852 8.32 5.85 -3.10
N LEU A 853 7.74 5.87 -4.30
CA LEU A 853 6.29 5.87 -4.52
C LEU A 853 5.87 4.44 -4.87
N PHE A 854 5.04 3.84 -4.03
CA PHE A 854 4.46 2.51 -4.24
C PHE A 854 3.05 2.65 -4.80
N LEU A 855 2.79 2.10 -5.98
CA LEU A 855 1.47 2.06 -6.63
C LEU A 855 0.88 0.67 -6.42
N TYR A 856 -0.36 0.59 -5.90
CA TYR A 856 -1.08 -0.65 -5.63
C TYR A 856 -2.41 -0.69 -6.37
N ASP A 857 -2.64 -1.78 -7.10
CA ASP A 857 -3.94 -2.04 -7.75
C ASP A 857 -5.02 -2.36 -6.71
N LEU A 858 -6.26 -1.98 -6.99
CA LEU A 858 -7.40 -2.25 -6.11
C LEU A 858 -8.07 -3.57 -6.51
N LEU A 859 -8.26 -4.45 -5.52
CA LEU A 859 -8.95 -5.73 -5.71
C LEU A 859 -10.45 -5.48 -5.99
N GLN A 860 -11.02 -6.24 -6.93
CA GLN A 860 -12.40 -6.04 -7.43
C GLN A 860 -13.50 -6.51 -6.45
N ASP A 861 -13.13 -7.10 -5.31
CA ASP A 861 -14.07 -7.56 -4.29
C ASP A 861 -14.72 -6.42 -3.51
N LYS A 862 -15.82 -6.76 -2.81
CA LYS A 862 -16.78 -5.84 -2.15
C LYS A 862 -16.21 -4.80 -1.18
N ASN A 863 -14.94 -4.87 -0.81
CA ASN A 863 -14.27 -3.95 0.12
C ASN A 863 -13.23 -3.00 -0.52
N VAL A 864 -12.95 -3.10 -1.83
CA VAL A 864 -12.05 -2.20 -2.58
C VAL A 864 -10.70 -1.96 -1.86
N GLN A 865 -10.06 -3.02 -1.40
CA GLN A 865 -8.76 -2.94 -0.73
C GLN A 865 -7.60 -2.96 -1.73
N PRO A 866 -6.50 -2.25 -1.46
CA PRO A 866 -5.27 -2.35 -2.24
C PRO A 866 -4.65 -3.75 -2.13
N ALA A 867 -4.14 -4.25 -3.25
CA ALA A 867 -3.38 -5.49 -3.32
C ALA A 867 -2.07 -5.39 -2.51
N VAL A 868 -1.53 -6.55 -2.14
CA VAL A 868 -0.27 -6.67 -1.38
C VAL A 868 0.95 -6.39 -2.26
N ALA A 869 0.93 -6.83 -3.51
CA ALA A 869 1.98 -6.58 -4.49
C ALA A 869 1.85 -5.18 -5.09
N ALA A 870 2.96 -4.44 -5.18
CA ALA A 870 2.99 -3.17 -5.89
C ALA A 870 2.92 -3.43 -7.41
N SER A 871 2.06 -2.71 -8.12
CA SER A 871 2.01 -2.77 -9.59
C SER A 871 3.12 -1.92 -10.23
N GLN A 872 3.61 -0.89 -9.53
CA GLN A 872 4.80 -0.13 -9.91
C GLN A 872 5.44 0.52 -8.66
N VAL A 873 6.77 0.64 -8.66
CA VAL A 873 7.54 1.42 -7.67
C VAL A 873 8.39 2.45 -8.39
N LEU A 874 8.34 3.72 -7.97
CA LEU A 874 9.19 4.80 -8.50
C LEU A 874 10.12 5.31 -7.39
N ASP A 875 11.45 5.28 -7.58
CA ASP A 875 12.40 5.85 -6.60
C ASP A 875 12.63 7.34 -6.87
N MET A 876 12.53 8.16 -5.81
CA MET A 876 12.78 9.61 -5.89
C MET A 876 14.28 9.96 -5.89
N ARG A 877 15.15 8.95 -5.71
CA ARG A 877 16.62 9.03 -5.84
C ARG A 877 17.11 8.95 -7.29
N ASP A 878 16.23 8.67 -8.25
CA ASP A 878 16.53 8.73 -9.67
C ASP A 878 16.96 10.15 -10.08
N GLU A 879 18.02 10.29 -10.88
CA GLU A 879 18.59 11.60 -11.25
C GLU A 879 17.62 12.46 -12.07
N GLU A 880 16.78 11.82 -12.89
CA GLU A 880 15.77 12.44 -13.74
C GLU A 880 14.38 12.50 -13.06
N PHE A 881 14.30 12.21 -11.75
CA PHE A 881 13.05 12.29 -11.00
C PHE A 881 12.49 13.72 -11.03
N SER A 882 11.31 13.88 -11.62
CA SER A 882 10.62 15.17 -11.71
C SER A 882 9.11 15.01 -11.63
N VAL A 883 8.44 16.01 -11.06
CA VAL A 883 6.97 16.05 -10.91
C VAL A 883 6.43 17.35 -11.49
N THR A 884 5.62 17.22 -12.54
CA THR A 884 5.14 18.35 -13.36
C THR A 884 3.62 18.31 -13.52
N SER A 885 3.00 19.48 -13.72
CA SER A 885 1.65 19.55 -14.28
C SER A 885 1.68 19.16 -15.76
N VAL A 886 0.57 18.65 -16.27
CA VAL A 886 0.39 18.36 -17.71
C VAL A 886 -0.37 19.48 -18.41
N LEU A 887 -0.05 19.68 -19.69
CA LEU A 887 -0.82 20.53 -20.62
C LEU A 887 -1.83 19.68 -21.42
N GLU A 888 -2.78 20.31 -22.10
CA GLU A 888 -3.75 19.60 -22.97
C GLU A 888 -3.04 18.83 -24.11
N SER A 889 -1.91 19.34 -24.60
CA SER A 889 -1.01 18.66 -25.54
C SER A 889 -0.46 17.33 -25.01
N ASP A 890 -0.25 17.21 -23.71
CA ASP A 890 0.39 16.06 -23.08
C ASP A 890 -0.60 14.90 -22.86
N VAL A 891 -1.90 15.21 -22.83
CA VAL A 891 -2.98 14.28 -22.48
C VAL A 891 -4.18 14.40 -23.43
N ILE A 892 -3.92 14.34 -24.74
CA ILE A 892 -4.89 14.50 -25.86
C ILE A 892 -6.17 13.63 -25.81
N HIS A 893 -6.25 12.63 -24.92
CA HIS A 893 -7.43 11.77 -24.73
C HIS A 893 -8.13 11.98 -23.36
N ALA A 894 -7.66 12.91 -22.52
CA ALA A 894 -8.30 13.25 -21.25
C ALA A 894 -9.43 14.27 -21.46
N ASN A 895 -10.47 14.24 -20.62
CA ASN A 895 -11.49 15.28 -20.67
C ASN A 895 -10.89 16.61 -20.20
N ARG A 896 -11.20 17.73 -20.88
CA ARG A 896 -10.73 19.08 -20.48
C ARG A 896 -10.96 19.43 -19.01
N LYS A 897 -12.05 18.94 -18.41
CA LYS A 897 -12.36 19.14 -16.97
C LYS A 897 -11.44 18.37 -16.03
N ASP A 898 -10.85 17.28 -16.49
CA ASP A 898 -9.98 16.42 -15.70
C ASP A 898 -8.51 16.87 -15.77
N ILE A 899 -8.09 17.55 -16.84
CA ILE A 899 -6.70 18.00 -17.09
C ILE A 899 -6.09 18.77 -15.89
N PRO A 900 -6.78 19.74 -15.24
CA PRO A 900 -6.23 20.43 -14.07
C PRO A 900 -5.89 19.48 -12.91
N CYS A 901 -6.60 18.35 -12.82
CA CYS A 901 -6.42 17.32 -11.80
C CYS A 901 -5.35 16.27 -12.15
N ILE A 902 -4.70 16.36 -13.32
CA ILE A 902 -3.64 15.45 -13.77
C ILE A 902 -2.25 16.07 -13.48
N PHE A 903 -1.32 15.21 -13.06
CA PHE A 903 0.11 15.49 -12.98
C PHE A 903 0.93 14.31 -13.54
N ARG A 904 2.19 14.56 -13.87
CA ARG A 904 3.15 13.61 -14.43
C ARG A 904 4.32 13.45 -13.48
N VAL A 905 4.69 12.21 -13.19
CA VAL A 905 5.95 11.83 -12.55
C VAL A 905 6.85 11.24 -13.64
N SER A 906 8.06 11.80 -13.80
CA SER A 906 9.08 11.29 -14.73
C SER A 906 10.25 10.69 -13.95
N THR A 907 10.91 9.69 -14.52
CA THR A 907 12.15 9.02 -14.03
C THR A 907 12.96 8.51 -15.22
N SER A 908 14.23 8.17 -15.04
CA SER A 908 14.99 7.47 -16.08
C SER A 908 14.44 6.05 -16.35
N MET A 909 14.51 5.59 -17.61
CA MET A 909 14.53 4.16 -17.94
C MET A 909 15.92 3.73 -18.47
N MET A 910 16.61 4.62 -19.18
CA MET A 910 17.96 4.41 -19.72
C MET A 910 18.90 5.55 -19.27
N ASP A 911 20.20 5.31 -19.37
CA ASP A 911 21.31 6.29 -19.16
C ASP A 911 21.00 7.67 -19.78
N PRO A 912 20.98 8.78 -19.01
CA PRO A 912 20.70 10.11 -19.54
C PRO A 912 21.68 10.55 -20.65
N PRO A 913 21.22 11.12 -21.78
CA PRO A 913 19.87 11.62 -22.08
C PRO A 913 18.99 10.60 -22.82
N GLY A 914 18.93 9.36 -22.35
CA GLY A 914 18.10 8.28 -22.90
C GLY A 914 16.60 8.37 -22.54
N LEU A 915 15.89 7.27 -22.80
CA LEU A 915 14.44 7.14 -22.59
C LEU A 915 14.03 7.40 -21.14
N GLN A 916 13.03 8.28 -20.96
CA GLN A 916 12.38 8.56 -19.66
C GLN A 916 11.06 7.77 -19.50
N SER A 917 10.81 7.26 -18.29
CA SER A 917 9.52 6.69 -17.89
C SER A 917 8.61 7.81 -17.41
N GLN A 918 7.49 8.03 -18.08
CA GLN A 918 6.47 9.00 -17.65
C GLN A 918 5.22 8.27 -17.13
N THR A 919 4.91 8.47 -15.85
CA THR A 919 3.70 7.96 -15.19
C THR A 919 2.73 9.12 -14.94
N LEU A 920 1.57 9.08 -15.61
CA LEU A 920 0.48 10.03 -15.39
C LEU A 920 -0.35 9.62 -14.18
N MET A 921 -0.68 10.59 -13.32
CA MET A 921 -1.53 10.41 -12.14
C MET A 921 -2.62 11.48 -12.14
N MET A 922 -3.86 11.07 -11.94
CA MET A 922 -5.04 11.93 -11.86
C MET A 922 -5.70 11.78 -10.50
N VAL A 923 -6.13 12.89 -9.89
CA VAL A 923 -6.91 12.89 -8.65
C VAL A 923 -8.29 13.51 -8.87
N ASP A 924 -9.13 13.54 -7.85
CA ASP A 924 -10.52 13.98 -8.02
C ASP A 924 -10.68 15.51 -8.01
N LYS A 925 -9.67 16.26 -7.53
CA LYS A 925 -9.68 17.73 -7.46
C LYS A 925 -8.30 18.34 -7.76
N GLU A 926 -8.29 19.49 -8.41
CA GLU A 926 -7.08 20.27 -8.67
C GLU A 926 -6.35 20.65 -7.37
N SER A 927 -7.07 20.98 -6.30
CA SER A 927 -6.47 21.27 -4.99
C SER A 927 -5.78 20.06 -4.34
N GLU A 928 -6.16 18.84 -4.69
CA GLU A 928 -5.45 17.62 -4.27
C GLU A 928 -4.23 17.38 -5.16
N LYS A 929 -4.32 17.71 -6.47
CA LYS A 929 -3.21 17.63 -7.42
C LYS A 929 -2.08 18.56 -6.99
N VAL A 930 -2.40 19.79 -6.59
CA VAL A 930 -1.42 20.74 -6.03
C VAL A 930 -0.73 20.15 -4.80
N LYS A 931 -1.48 19.60 -3.83
CA LYS A 931 -0.89 18.94 -2.64
C LYS A 931 0.06 17.79 -2.99
N TRP A 932 -0.30 16.94 -3.95
CA TRP A 932 0.58 15.85 -4.42
C TRP A 932 1.87 16.39 -5.07
N VAL A 933 1.74 17.37 -5.97
CA VAL A 933 2.88 17.98 -6.67
C VAL A 933 3.81 18.71 -5.67
N ASP A 934 3.26 19.45 -4.72
CA ASP A 934 4.03 20.17 -3.69
C ASP A 934 4.73 19.20 -2.74
N ALA A 935 4.03 18.18 -2.24
CA ALA A 935 4.60 17.18 -1.32
C ALA A 935 5.74 16.39 -1.95
N LEU A 936 5.57 15.93 -3.21
CA LEU A 936 6.61 15.19 -3.92
C LEU A 936 7.82 16.07 -4.26
N ASN A 937 7.59 17.32 -4.68
CA ASN A 937 8.67 18.26 -4.95
C ASN A 937 9.43 18.63 -3.67
N GLU A 938 8.76 18.85 -2.53
CA GLU A 938 9.43 19.17 -1.27
C GLU A 938 10.22 17.97 -0.73
N LEU A 939 9.68 16.75 -0.78
CA LEU A 939 10.43 15.54 -0.43
C LEU A 939 11.69 15.37 -1.29
N HIS A 940 11.59 15.63 -2.59
CA HIS A 940 12.74 15.56 -3.50
C HIS A 940 13.75 16.72 -3.26
N ARG A 941 13.31 17.91 -2.84
CA ARG A 941 14.21 18.97 -2.34
C ARG A 941 14.92 18.56 -1.05
N ILE A 942 14.22 17.97 -0.08
CA ILE A 942 14.79 17.48 1.19
C ILE A 942 15.87 16.43 0.91
N LEU A 943 15.60 15.48 0.00
CA LEU A 943 16.53 14.46 -0.44
C LEU A 943 17.84 15.07 -0.97
N ARG A 944 17.74 16.04 -1.92
CA ARG A 944 18.92 16.74 -2.47
C ARG A 944 19.65 17.60 -1.43
N ARG A 945 18.92 18.27 -0.54
CA ARG A 945 19.48 19.17 0.49
C ARG A 945 20.28 18.41 1.55
N ASN A 946 19.80 17.25 1.97
CA ASN A 946 20.41 16.50 3.06
C ASN A 946 21.57 15.59 2.62
N LYS A 947 21.89 15.54 1.31
CA LYS A 947 22.99 14.74 0.74
C LYS A 947 22.98 13.30 1.23
N LEU A 948 21.79 12.69 1.29
CA LEU A 948 21.69 11.26 1.57
C LEU A 948 22.49 10.48 0.51
N PRO A 949 23.24 9.43 0.91
CA PRO A 949 24.19 8.78 0.01
C PRO A 949 23.49 8.25 -1.24
N HIS A 950 24.10 8.51 -2.41
CA HIS A 950 23.62 7.96 -3.68
C HIS A 950 23.73 6.44 -3.63
N ARG A 951 22.67 5.74 -4.04
CA ARG A 951 22.56 4.26 -3.96
C ARG A 951 22.39 3.60 -5.33
N THR A 952 22.60 4.33 -6.42
CA THR A 952 22.61 3.74 -7.77
C THR A 952 23.85 2.85 -7.92
N VAL A 953 23.61 1.58 -8.22
CA VAL A 953 24.64 0.57 -8.47
C VAL A 953 24.70 0.29 -9.97
N PHE A 954 23.54 0.12 -10.60
CA PHE A 954 23.42 -0.23 -12.01
C PHE A 954 22.82 0.92 -12.82
N GLN A 955 23.17 0.95 -14.11
CA GLN A 955 22.66 1.90 -15.08
C GLN A 955 22.26 1.12 -16.35
N ALA A 956 21.04 1.32 -16.83
CA ALA A 956 20.55 0.64 -18.03
C ALA A 956 21.03 1.36 -19.29
N LYS A 957 21.51 0.61 -20.28
CA LYS A 957 21.89 1.13 -21.60
C LYS A 957 21.14 0.38 -22.69
N GLU A 958 20.68 1.12 -23.69
CA GLU A 958 20.02 0.53 -24.85
C GLU A 958 21.08 0.01 -25.81
N ILE A 959 21.10 -1.31 -26.02
CA ILE A 959 22.01 -1.98 -26.96
C ILE A 959 21.36 -2.15 -28.33
N LEU A 960 20.04 -2.29 -28.37
CA LEU A 960 19.28 -2.55 -29.60
C LEU A 960 17.86 -1.99 -29.49
N ASP A 961 17.48 -1.16 -30.48
CA ASP A 961 16.15 -0.55 -30.55
C ASP A 961 15.06 -1.62 -30.80
N SER A 962 14.17 -1.79 -29.83
CA SER A 962 13.05 -2.74 -29.88
C SER A 962 12.05 -2.52 -31.02
N THR A 963 12.09 -1.38 -31.72
CA THR A 963 11.29 -1.12 -32.92
C THR A 963 11.88 -1.76 -34.18
N VAL A 964 13.15 -2.19 -34.15
CA VAL A 964 13.81 -2.92 -35.24
C VAL A 964 13.37 -4.40 -35.19
N VAL A 965 12.46 -4.76 -36.11
CA VAL A 965 11.65 -6.00 -36.12
C VAL A 965 12.47 -7.31 -36.29
N ILE A 966 13.80 -7.25 -36.29
CA ILE A 966 14.71 -8.38 -36.53
C ILE A 966 14.73 -9.37 -35.35
N ILE A 967 14.71 -8.87 -34.11
CA ILE A 967 14.78 -9.69 -32.89
C ILE A 967 13.46 -9.59 -32.13
N LYS A 968 12.75 -10.72 -32.01
CA LYS A 968 11.52 -10.85 -31.22
C LYS A 968 11.72 -11.85 -30.11
N ASN A 969 11.24 -11.50 -28.91
CA ASN A 969 11.26 -12.36 -27.72
C ASN A 969 12.64 -12.98 -27.48
N ALA A 970 13.58 -12.17 -26.99
CA ALA A 970 14.77 -12.69 -26.32
C ALA A 970 14.36 -13.60 -25.15
N LEU A 971 15.20 -14.60 -24.85
CA LEU A 971 14.96 -15.65 -23.87
C LEU A 971 16.21 -16.06 -23.07
N SER A 972 17.39 -15.61 -23.47
CA SER A 972 18.70 -15.94 -22.90
C SER A 972 19.77 -15.09 -23.60
N ALA A 973 20.75 -14.56 -22.88
CA ALA A 973 21.84 -13.76 -23.46
C ALA A 973 23.19 -14.19 -22.91
N ALA A 974 24.26 -14.03 -23.69
CA ALA A 974 25.63 -14.23 -23.23
C ALA A 974 26.56 -13.20 -23.86
N VAL A 975 27.29 -12.46 -23.01
CA VAL A 975 28.39 -11.59 -23.44
C VAL A 975 29.59 -12.46 -23.77
N ILE A 976 30.16 -12.28 -24.96
CA ILE A 976 31.30 -13.06 -25.45
C ILE A 976 32.55 -12.19 -25.39
N GLU A 977 32.44 -10.99 -25.98
CA GLU A 977 33.41 -9.92 -25.93
C GLU A 977 32.65 -8.61 -25.59
N PRO A 978 33.31 -7.52 -25.14
CA PRO A 978 32.63 -6.28 -24.73
C PRO A 978 31.75 -5.66 -25.84
N ASP A 979 32.13 -5.92 -27.09
CA ASP A 979 31.52 -5.51 -28.34
C ASP A 979 30.69 -6.63 -29.00
N ARG A 980 30.60 -7.84 -28.42
CA ARG A 980 29.94 -8.99 -29.05
C ARG A 980 29.06 -9.79 -28.09
N VAL A 981 27.76 -9.79 -28.37
CA VAL A 981 26.72 -10.43 -27.54
C VAL A 981 25.97 -11.49 -28.33
N ALA A 982 25.84 -12.71 -27.79
CA ALA A 982 24.95 -13.72 -28.34
C ALA A 982 23.58 -13.68 -27.66
N LEU A 983 22.52 -13.69 -28.46
CA LEU A 983 21.12 -13.61 -28.04
C LEU A 983 20.36 -14.86 -28.49
N GLY A 984 19.87 -15.63 -27.53
CA GLY A 984 18.93 -16.71 -27.75
C GLY A 984 17.49 -16.20 -27.74
N THR A 985 16.72 -16.57 -28.75
CA THR A 985 15.33 -16.12 -28.97
C THR A 985 14.38 -17.29 -29.23
N GLU A 986 13.08 -17.01 -29.35
CA GLU A 986 12.12 -17.99 -29.88
C GLU A 986 12.42 -18.44 -31.33
N GLU A 987 13.08 -17.60 -32.13
CA GLU A 987 13.33 -17.83 -33.55
C GLU A 987 14.74 -18.35 -33.87
N GLY A 988 15.67 -18.39 -32.91
CA GLY A 988 17.05 -18.83 -33.16
C GLY A 988 18.09 -18.25 -32.20
N LEU A 989 19.36 -18.53 -32.49
CA LEU A 989 20.51 -17.84 -31.94
C LEU A 989 20.86 -16.68 -32.87
N TYR A 990 21.13 -15.50 -32.31
CA TYR A 990 21.66 -14.34 -33.00
C TYR A 990 22.98 -13.93 -32.35
N CYS A 991 23.90 -13.38 -33.13
CA CYS A 991 25.11 -12.70 -32.68
C CYS A 991 24.97 -11.22 -33.05
N VAL A 992 25.12 -10.35 -32.05
CA VAL A 992 25.08 -8.90 -32.20
C VAL A 992 26.49 -8.38 -32.01
N ASP A 993 27.01 -7.73 -33.05
CA ASP A 993 28.35 -7.14 -33.10
C ASP A 993 28.17 -5.61 -33.02
N LEU A 994 28.53 -5.04 -31.87
CA LEU A 994 28.27 -3.65 -31.50
C LEU A 994 29.21 -2.67 -32.21
N ASP A 995 30.43 -3.09 -32.50
CA ASP A 995 31.42 -2.30 -33.25
C ASP A 995 31.04 -2.20 -34.74
N ARG A 996 30.32 -3.19 -35.28
CA ARG A 996 29.84 -3.22 -36.68
C ARG A 996 28.39 -2.78 -36.87
N GLU A 997 27.62 -2.66 -35.78
CA GLU A 997 26.16 -2.52 -35.79
C GLU A 997 25.45 -3.67 -36.56
N GLU A 998 26.05 -4.87 -36.61
CA GLU A 998 25.57 -6.02 -37.39
C GLU A 998 24.88 -7.08 -36.51
N ILE A 999 23.79 -7.66 -37.02
CA ILE A 999 23.03 -8.75 -36.38
C ILE A 999 23.06 -9.98 -37.28
N ALA A 1000 23.85 -10.98 -36.91
CA ALA A 1000 23.97 -12.24 -37.65
C ALA A 1000 23.11 -13.34 -37.02
N ARG A 1001 22.27 -14.03 -37.82
CA ARG A 1001 21.52 -15.21 -37.37
C ARG A 1001 22.38 -16.46 -37.50
N ILE A 1002 22.52 -17.22 -36.42
CA ILE A 1002 23.39 -18.39 -36.34
C ILE A 1002 22.58 -19.69 -36.34
N GLY A 1003 22.84 -20.56 -37.32
CA GLY A 1003 22.26 -21.91 -37.43
C GLY A 1003 20.76 -21.97 -37.77
N ASP A 1004 20.17 -23.17 -37.62
CA ASP A 1004 18.85 -23.57 -38.16
C ASP A 1004 17.60 -22.87 -37.56
N GLY A 1005 17.72 -21.71 -36.90
CA GLY A 1005 16.57 -21.00 -36.36
C GLY A 1005 15.77 -21.76 -35.29
N LYS A 1006 16.46 -22.52 -34.43
CA LYS A 1006 15.84 -23.27 -33.33
C LYS A 1006 15.76 -22.40 -32.08
N ARG A 1007 14.58 -22.29 -31.47
CA ARG A 1007 14.37 -21.64 -30.16
C ARG A 1007 15.51 -21.99 -29.18
N ILE A 1008 16.17 -20.97 -28.66
CA ILE A 1008 17.15 -21.09 -27.57
C ILE A 1008 16.45 -20.66 -26.28
N ALA A 1009 16.64 -21.39 -25.19
CA ALA A 1009 15.90 -21.17 -23.94
C ALA A 1009 16.77 -20.91 -22.69
N GLN A 1010 18.09 -21.08 -22.83
CA GLN A 1010 19.14 -20.75 -21.86
C GLN A 1010 20.46 -20.79 -22.64
N LEU A 1011 21.38 -19.88 -22.35
CA LEU A 1011 22.66 -19.70 -23.05
C LEU A 1011 23.74 -19.35 -22.02
N GLU A 1012 24.93 -19.92 -22.15
CA GLU A 1012 26.08 -19.63 -21.26
C GLU A 1012 27.38 -19.74 -22.08
N TYR A 1013 28.39 -18.94 -21.76
CA TYR A 1013 29.67 -18.89 -22.48
C TYR A 1013 30.83 -19.32 -21.57
N ILE A 1014 31.71 -20.18 -22.09
CA ILE A 1014 32.98 -20.56 -21.45
C ILE A 1014 34.13 -19.93 -22.26
N PRO A 1015 34.76 -18.83 -21.77
CA PRO A 1015 35.81 -18.12 -22.51
C PRO A 1015 37.04 -18.96 -22.82
N GLU A 1016 37.55 -19.72 -21.86
CA GLU A 1016 38.83 -20.44 -21.98
C GLU A 1016 38.75 -21.67 -22.91
N GLU A 1017 37.54 -22.20 -23.12
CA GLU A 1017 37.25 -23.27 -24.07
C GLU A 1017 36.61 -22.76 -25.38
N GLN A 1018 36.36 -21.45 -25.50
CA GLN A 1018 35.74 -20.83 -26.69
C GLN A 1018 34.47 -21.57 -27.11
N LEU A 1019 33.56 -21.78 -26.15
CA LEU A 1019 32.41 -22.64 -26.28
C LEU A 1019 31.15 -22.01 -25.66
N LEU A 1020 30.11 -21.85 -26.47
CA LEU A 1020 28.75 -21.57 -25.99
C LEU A 1020 28.03 -22.88 -25.69
N ILE A 1021 27.24 -22.88 -24.62
CA ILE A 1021 26.34 -23.98 -24.26
C ILE A 1021 24.90 -23.45 -24.30
N ALA A 1022 24.00 -24.18 -24.97
CA ALA A 1022 22.64 -23.72 -25.22
C ALA A 1022 21.60 -24.83 -25.06
N ILE A 1023 20.46 -24.54 -24.43
CA ILE A 1023 19.26 -25.40 -24.51
C ILE A 1023 18.49 -25.05 -25.79
N ALA A 1024 18.46 -25.96 -26.76
CA ALA A 1024 17.94 -25.69 -28.09
C ALA A 1024 16.75 -26.60 -28.51
N GLY A 1025 15.75 -25.96 -29.13
CA GLY A 1025 14.63 -26.56 -29.84
C GLY A 1025 13.50 -27.12 -28.96
N LYS A 1026 12.37 -27.49 -29.59
CA LYS A 1026 11.14 -27.95 -28.91
C LYS A 1026 11.33 -29.16 -27.98
N GLN A 1027 12.37 -29.97 -28.18
CA GLN A 1027 12.68 -31.12 -27.32
C GLN A 1027 13.65 -30.81 -26.16
N ARG A 1028 14.12 -29.55 -26.02
CA ARG A 1028 15.11 -29.08 -25.03
C ARG A 1028 16.30 -30.04 -24.94
N HIS A 1029 17.15 -30.03 -25.97
CA HIS A 1029 18.46 -30.72 -25.92
C HIS A 1029 19.55 -29.69 -25.69
N LEU A 1030 20.54 -30.04 -24.88
CA LEU A 1030 21.77 -29.26 -24.77
C LEU A 1030 22.57 -29.36 -26.07
N ARG A 1031 23.11 -28.23 -26.52
CA ARG A 1031 24.03 -28.13 -27.65
C ARG A 1031 25.26 -27.35 -27.25
N LEU A 1032 26.41 -27.82 -27.71
CA LEU A 1032 27.70 -27.14 -27.59
C LEU A 1032 28.02 -26.49 -28.94
N ILE A 1033 28.23 -25.18 -28.94
CA ILE A 1033 28.39 -24.32 -30.11
C ILE A 1033 29.77 -23.66 -30.01
N PRO A 1034 30.78 -24.09 -30.78
CA PRO A 1034 32.09 -23.43 -30.79
C PRO A 1034 31.97 -21.98 -31.26
N VAL A 1035 32.77 -21.07 -30.70
CA VAL A 1035 32.72 -19.63 -31.05
C VAL A 1035 32.88 -19.37 -32.55
N GLY A 1036 33.71 -20.14 -33.26
CA GLY A 1036 33.85 -20.00 -34.72
C GLY A 1036 32.56 -20.24 -35.54
N ALA A 1037 31.50 -20.81 -34.95
CA ALA A 1037 30.18 -20.88 -35.57
C ALA A 1037 29.47 -19.51 -35.66
N LEU A 1038 29.91 -18.53 -34.85
CA LEU A 1038 29.38 -17.17 -34.82
C LEU A 1038 29.93 -16.31 -35.97
N ASP A 1039 31.18 -16.57 -36.39
CA ASP A 1039 31.85 -15.89 -37.51
C ASP A 1039 31.33 -16.32 -38.90
N GLY A 1040 30.17 -16.97 -38.95
CA GLY A 1040 29.55 -17.46 -40.19
C GLY A 1040 30.20 -18.70 -40.80
N HIS A 1041 31.14 -19.36 -40.11
CA HIS A 1041 31.66 -20.65 -40.54
C HIS A 1041 30.61 -21.76 -40.34
N ASP A 1042 30.50 -22.66 -41.32
CA ASP A 1042 29.58 -23.81 -41.30
C ASP A 1042 30.09 -24.90 -40.32
N VAL A 1043 29.90 -24.65 -39.02
CA VAL A 1043 30.37 -25.48 -37.91
C VAL A 1043 29.18 -26.19 -37.26
N ASP A 1044 29.15 -27.52 -37.39
CA ASP A 1044 28.13 -28.39 -36.80
C ASP A 1044 27.96 -28.16 -35.28
N TRP A 1045 26.74 -27.81 -34.86
CA TRP A 1045 26.38 -27.70 -33.45
C TRP A 1045 26.32 -29.08 -32.79
N ILE A 1046 27.15 -29.33 -31.79
CA ILE A 1046 27.31 -30.65 -31.18
C ILE A 1046 26.15 -30.92 -30.22
N LYS A 1047 25.32 -31.92 -30.53
CA LYS A 1047 24.16 -32.31 -29.71
C LYS A 1047 24.55 -33.33 -28.65
N VAL A 1048 24.28 -33.04 -27.37
CA VAL A 1048 24.49 -33.97 -26.24
C VAL A 1048 23.25 -34.86 -26.09
N ALA A 1049 23.33 -36.11 -26.55
CA ALA A 1049 22.14 -36.91 -26.89
C ALA A 1049 21.25 -37.35 -25.71
N ASP A 1050 21.81 -37.47 -24.51
CA ASP A 1050 21.14 -37.88 -23.26
C ASP A 1050 20.49 -36.72 -22.49
N THR A 1051 20.69 -35.47 -22.91
CA THR A 1051 20.09 -34.26 -22.30
C THR A 1051 18.65 -33.95 -22.75
N LYS A 1052 17.95 -34.92 -23.35
CA LYS A 1052 16.60 -34.72 -23.91
C LYS A 1052 15.59 -34.31 -22.82
N GLY A 1053 15.00 -33.14 -22.97
CA GLY A 1053 14.03 -32.59 -22.02
C GLY A 1053 14.69 -32.00 -20.78
N CYS A 1054 15.89 -31.43 -20.92
CA CYS A 1054 16.56 -30.72 -19.84
C CYS A 1054 15.79 -29.47 -19.40
N THR A 1055 15.75 -29.21 -18.09
CA THR A 1055 15.07 -28.04 -17.51
C THR A 1055 16.01 -26.84 -17.46
N THR A 1056 17.22 -27.01 -16.95
CA THR A 1056 18.25 -25.97 -16.84
C THR A 1056 19.64 -26.62 -16.84
N PHE A 1057 20.69 -25.81 -17.04
CA PHE A 1057 22.07 -26.21 -16.82
C PHE A 1057 22.86 -25.08 -16.13
N CYS A 1058 24.07 -25.39 -15.68
CA CYS A 1058 25.09 -24.42 -15.28
C CYS A 1058 26.49 -24.96 -15.63
N THR A 1059 27.48 -24.07 -15.76
CA THR A 1059 28.89 -24.46 -15.93
C THR A 1059 29.71 -24.24 -14.66
N THR A 1060 30.87 -24.89 -14.58
CA THR A 1060 31.85 -24.75 -13.49
C THR A 1060 33.23 -25.17 -13.97
N HIS A 1061 34.27 -24.85 -13.19
CA HIS A 1061 35.63 -25.36 -13.38
C HIS A 1061 36.17 -25.96 -12.08
N MET A 1062 37.05 -26.95 -12.21
CA MET A 1062 37.73 -27.59 -11.09
C MET A 1062 39.24 -27.65 -11.35
N ASP A 1063 40.04 -27.20 -10.40
CA ASP A 1063 41.49 -27.25 -10.50
C ASP A 1063 42.02 -28.65 -10.14
N HIS A 1064 42.47 -29.37 -11.16
CA HIS A 1064 43.11 -30.67 -11.02
C HIS A 1064 44.57 -30.56 -11.48
N GLY A 1065 45.47 -30.35 -10.51
CA GLY A 1065 46.92 -30.34 -10.76
C GLY A 1065 47.45 -29.09 -11.47
N GLY A 1066 46.75 -27.95 -11.37
CA GLY A 1066 47.19 -26.67 -11.94
C GLY A 1066 46.65 -26.35 -13.34
N THR A 1067 45.81 -27.21 -13.92
CA THR A 1067 45.01 -26.90 -15.11
C THR A 1067 43.51 -26.93 -14.78
N PRO A 1068 42.76 -25.83 -14.99
CA PRO A 1068 41.32 -25.81 -14.75
C PRO A 1068 40.63 -26.74 -15.75
N THR A 1069 39.79 -27.63 -15.23
CA THR A 1069 38.96 -28.54 -16.02
C THR A 1069 37.51 -28.10 -15.94
N TYR A 1070 36.89 -27.81 -17.09
CA TYR A 1070 35.52 -27.32 -17.15
C TYR A 1070 34.51 -28.47 -17.15
N TYR A 1071 33.38 -28.24 -16.49
CA TYR A 1071 32.24 -29.16 -16.42
C TYR A 1071 30.94 -28.39 -16.66
N PHE A 1072 29.94 -29.08 -17.19
CA PHE A 1072 28.57 -28.57 -17.26
C PHE A 1072 27.60 -29.57 -16.61
N CYS A 1073 26.72 -29.04 -15.77
CA CYS A 1073 25.74 -29.80 -15.00
C CYS A 1073 24.35 -29.56 -15.60
N VAL A 1074 23.65 -30.61 -16.03
CA VAL A 1074 22.37 -30.52 -16.76
C VAL A 1074 21.26 -31.22 -16.00
N ALA A 1075 20.21 -30.48 -15.61
CA ALA A 1075 19.03 -31.05 -14.96
C ALA A 1075 18.13 -31.76 -15.99
N VAL A 1076 17.91 -33.07 -15.81
CA VAL A 1076 17.04 -33.90 -16.65
C VAL A 1076 16.12 -34.73 -15.74
N LYS A 1077 14.83 -34.36 -15.68
CA LYS A 1077 13.82 -35.00 -14.81
C LYS A 1077 14.24 -34.94 -13.33
N LYS A 1078 14.56 -36.09 -12.72
CA LYS A 1078 15.00 -36.25 -11.32
C LYS A 1078 16.50 -36.60 -11.20
N GLN A 1079 17.29 -36.19 -12.19
CA GLN A 1079 18.73 -36.45 -12.23
C GLN A 1079 19.44 -35.18 -12.71
N VAL A 1080 20.66 -34.96 -12.23
CA VAL A 1080 21.61 -34.00 -12.81
C VAL A 1080 22.73 -34.81 -13.48
N LEU A 1081 22.94 -34.55 -14.77
CA LEU A 1081 24.03 -35.13 -15.55
C LEU A 1081 25.22 -34.17 -15.50
N VAL A 1082 26.34 -34.62 -14.96
CA VAL A 1082 27.59 -33.84 -14.95
C VAL A 1082 28.48 -34.39 -16.07
N HIS A 1083 28.90 -33.50 -16.97
CA HIS A 1083 29.77 -33.82 -18.10
C HIS A 1083 31.03 -32.96 -18.04
N GLN A 1084 32.19 -33.58 -18.29
CA GLN A 1084 33.47 -32.88 -18.44
C GLN A 1084 33.59 -32.31 -19.86
N VAL A 1085 33.92 -31.02 -19.99
CA VAL A 1085 34.31 -30.41 -21.27
C VAL A 1085 35.68 -30.94 -21.66
N ASN A 1086 35.88 -31.24 -22.94
CA ASN A 1086 37.17 -31.67 -23.45
C ASN A 1086 37.45 -31.11 -24.86
N ARG A 1087 38.68 -31.30 -25.33
CA ARG A 1087 39.13 -30.84 -26.65
C ARG A 1087 39.04 -31.93 -27.73
N THR A 1088 38.18 -32.93 -27.54
CA THR A 1088 37.92 -33.97 -28.56
C THR A 1088 36.81 -33.51 -29.53
N LYS A 1089 36.56 -34.26 -30.61
CA LYS A 1089 35.50 -33.93 -31.59
C LYS A 1089 34.09 -33.84 -30.97
N SER A 1090 33.81 -34.52 -29.86
CA SER A 1090 32.53 -34.39 -29.15
C SER A 1090 32.45 -33.16 -28.24
N ARG A 1091 33.58 -32.50 -27.94
CA ARG A 1091 33.73 -31.42 -26.94
C ARG A 1091 33.29 -31.75 -25.51
N HIS A 1092 32.86 -32.98 -25.25
CA HIS A 1092 32.47 -33.49 -23.93
C HIS A 1092 32.90 -34.95 -23.74
N GLY A 1093 33.07 -35.35 -22.48
CA GLY A 1093 33.38 -36.70 -22.01
C GLY A 1093 33.05 -36.82 -20.52
N GLY A 1094 33.47 -37.90 -19.85
CA GLY A 1094 33.36 -38.06 -18.39
C GLY A 1094 31.97 -37.78 -17.80
N ARG A 1095 31.07 -38.78 -17.80
CA ARG A 1095 29.69 -38.62 -17.31
C ARG A 1095 29.53 -39.14 -15.88
N GLN A 1096 29.04 -38.29 -14.99
CA GLN A 1096 28.51 -38.64 -13.67
C GLN A 1096 27.01 -38.33 -13.60
N VAL A 1097 26.27 -39.08 -12.78
CA VAL A 1097 24.82 -38.91 -12.63
C VAL A 1097 24.50 -38.75 -11.15
N ILE A 1098 23.98 -37.58 -10.77
CA ILE A 1098 23.53 -37.27 -9.42
C ILE A 1098 22.01 -37.44 -9.38
N SER A 1099 21.50 -38.25 -8.45
CA SER A 1099 20.06 -38.47 -8.28
C SER A 1099 19.48 -37.44 -7.31
N VAL A 1100 18.43 -36.73 -7.74
CA VAL A 1100 17.78 -35.66 -6.95
C VAL A 1100 16.33 -36.03 -6.62
N PRO A 1101 15.78 -35.63 -5.46
CA PRO A 1101 14.45 -36.10 -5.03
C PRO A 1101 13.28 -35.51 -5.83
N GLY A 1102 13.44 -34.29 -6.36
CA GLY A 1102 12.46 -33.58 -7.18
C GLY A 1102 12.97 -33.25 -8.58
N VAL A 1103 12.25 -32.39 -9.31
CA VAL A 1103 12.74 -31.80 -10.57
C VAL A 1103 13.48 -30.50 -10.21
N ALA A 1104 14.73 -30.37 -10.67
CA ALA A 1104 15.52 -29.16 -10.44
C ALA A 1104 14.96 -27.97 -11.23
N GLN A 1105 14.71 -26.88 -10.51
CA GLN A 1105 14.22 -25.60 -11.03
C GLN A 1105 15.39 -24.68 -11.38
N CYS A 1106 16.41 -24.64 -10.53
CA CYS A 1106 17.69 -23.99 -10.78
C CYS A 1106 18.86 -24.89 -10.37
N LEU A 1107 20.02 -24.65 -10.97
CA LEU A 1107 21.30 -25.26 -10.62
C LEU A 1107 22.34 -24.14 -10.48
N ASP A 1108 23.25 -24.29 -9.52
CA ASP A 1108 24.40 -23.42 -9.34
C ASP A 1108 25.58 -24.24 -8.80
N VAL A 1109 26.82 -23.79 -8.92
CA VAL A 1109 28.01 -24.50 -8.41
C VAL A 1109 28.92 -23.55 -7.65
N TRP A 1110 29.24 -23.93 -6.41
CA TRP A 1110 30.20 -23.22 -5.59
C TRP A 1110 31.37 -24.15 -5.27
N GLN A 1111 32.52 -23.89 -5.89
CA GLN A 1111 33.72 -24.72 -5.79
C GLN A 1111 33.42 -26.17 -6.23
N ASP A 1112 33.55 -27.15 -5.33
CA ASP A 1112 33.27 -28.59 -5.57
C ASP A 1112 31.81 -28.99 -5.24
N ARG A 1113 30.90 -28.03 -4.98
CA ARG A 1113 29.54 -28.31 -4.52
C ARG A 1113 28.49 -27.81 -5.51
N LEU A 1114 27.71 -28.72 -6.05
CA LEU A 1114 26.53 -28.45 -6.86
C LEU A 1114 25.35 -28.11 -5.95
N CYS A 1115 24.85 -26.88 -6.04
CA CYS A 1115 23.57 -26.48 -5.48
C CYS A 1115 22.43 -26.87 -6.43
N VAL A 1116 21.39 -27.51 -5.90
CA VAL A 1116 20.19 -27.90 -6.64
C VAL A 1116 18.97 -27.27 -5.96
N GLY A 1117 18.34 -26.34 -6.66
CA GLY A 1117 17.05 -25.77 -6.25
C GLY A 1117 15.90 -26.66 -6.69
N LEU A 1118 15.04 -26.99 -5.74
CA LEU A 1118 13.79 -27.74 -5.88
C LEU A 1118 12.65 -26.88 -5.34
N PRO A 1119 11.37 -27.21 -5.63
CA PRO A 1119 10.25 -26.52 -5.01
C PRO A 1119 10.41 -26.49 -3.48
N SER A 1120 10.59 -25.28 -2.94
CA SER A 1120 10.74 -24.95 -1.51
C SER A 1120 11.97 -25.52 -0.79
N LEU A 1121 12.91 -26.13 -1.50
CA LEU A 1121 14.08 -26.80 -0.93
C LEU A 1121 15.35 -26.51 -1.74
N PHE A 1122 16.49 -26.45 -1.08
CA PHE A 1122 17.80 -26.41 -1.73
C PHE A 1122 18.69 -27.52 -1.15
N TYR A 1123 19.45 -28.20 -2.01
CA TYR A 1123 20.38 -29.26 -1.64
C TYR A 1123 21.78 -28.98 -2.19
N LEU A 1124 22.81 -29.26 -1.39
CA LEU A 1124 24.20 -29.28 -1.83
C LEU A 1124 24.68 -30.72 -2.02
N TYR A 1125 25.18 -31.02 -3.21
CA TYR A 1125 25.81 -32.29 -3.57
C TYR A 1125 27.31 -32.06 -3.82
N SER A 1126 28.18 -32.95 -3.33
CA SER A 1126 29.60 -32.94 -3.75
C SER A 1126 29.69 -33.44 -5.20
N LEU A 1127 30.40 -32.70 -6.06
CA LEU A 1127 30.68 -33.11 -7.43
C LEU A 1127 31.60 -34.35 -7.45
N GLN A 1128 32.54 -34.47 -6.52
CA GLN A 1128 33.34 -35.69 -6.35
C GLN A 1128 32.54 -36.90 -5.82
N GLY A 1129 31.30 -36.72 -5.36
CA GLY A 1129 30.45 -37.80 -4.84
C GLY A 1129 30.93 -38.42 -3.52
N THR A 1130 31.85 -37.77 -2.82
CA THR A 1130 32.49 -38.26 -1.58
C THR A 1130 31.71 -37.95 -0.31
N ALA A 1131 30.75 -37.03 -0.37
CA ALA A 1131 29.94 -36.58 0.76
C ALA A 1131 28.43 -36.74 0.52
N GLU A 1132 27.68 -37.01 1.57
CA GLU A 1132 26.21 -37.05 1.54
C GLU A 1132 25.61 -35.68 1.23
N PRO A 1133 24.45 -35.62 0.54
CA PRO A 1133 23.83 -34.34 0.18
C PRO A 1133 23.27 -33.60 1.39
N VAL A 1134 23.60 -32.32 1.51
CA VAL A 1134 23.17 -31.45 2.62
C VAL A 1134 21.92 -30.67 2.21
N CYS A 1135 20.82 -30.83 2.95
CA CYS A 1135 19.64 -29.98 2.77
C CYS A 1135 19.86 -28.62 3.44
N LEU A 1136 19.75 -27.53 2.67
CA LEU A 1136 19.84 -26.15 3.15
C LEU A 1136 18.51 -25.62 3.73
N VAL A 1137 17.45 -26.43 3.73
CA VAL A 1137 16.15 -26.09 4.32
C VAL A 1137 15.74 -27.20 5.29
N GLN A 1138 16.01 -27.04 6.59
CA GLN A 1138 15.62 -28.01 7.61
C GLN A 1138 14.17 -27.77 8.10
N PRO A 1139 13.31 -28.81 8.17
CA PRO A 1139 11.90 -28.67 8.61
C PRO A 1139 11.75 -28.19 10.06
N ASP A 1140 12.64 -28.62 10.96
CA ASP A 1140 12.56 -28.42 12.42
C ASP A 1140 12.94 -27.00 12.89
N ASN A 1141 12.92 -26.02 11.99
CA ASN A 1141 13.40 -24.66 12.23
C ASN A 1141 12.31 -23.61 11.85
N ASN A 1142 12.63 -22.33 12.03
CA ASN A 1142 11.81 -21.17 11.62
C ASN A 1142 11.52 -21.08 10.10
N LEU A 1143 11.81 -22.13 9.33
CA LEU A 1143 11.59 -22.32 7.90
C LEU A 1143 10.45 -23.31 7.58
N SER A 1144 9.79 -23.87 8.60
CA SER A 1144 8.67 -24.80 8.43
C SER A 1144 7.52 -24.25 7.55
N PHE A 1145 7.38 -22.93 7.45
CA PHE A 1145 6.40 -22.27 6.57
C PHE A 1145 6.62 -22.59 5.08
N LEU A 1146 7.86 -22.86 4.65
CA LEU A 1146 8.19 -23.26 3.27
C LEU A 1146 7.52 -24.58 2.85
N HIS A 1147 7.25 -25.47 3.82
CA HIS A 1147 6.55 -26.73 3.58
C HIS A 1147 5.03 -26.55 3.49
N HIS A 1148 4.48 -25.48 4.09
CA HIS A 1148 3.05 -25.20 4.13
C HIS A 1148 2.59 -24.32 2.96
N ASN A 1149 3.47 -23.45 2.46
CA ASN A 1149 3.25 -22.60 1.30
C ASN A 1149 4.38 -22.85 0.29
N PRO A 1150 4.21 -23.81 -0.65
CA PRO A 1150 5.28 -24.19 -1.54
C PRO A 1150 5.59 -23.05 -2.53
N MET A 1151 6.87 -22.68 -2.59
CA MET A 1151 7.42 -21.66 -3.48
C MET A 1151 8.44 -22.27 -4.43
N ASP A 1152 8.55 -21.68 -5.62
CA ASP A 1152 9.57 -22.06 -6.60
C ASP A 1152 10.94 -21.53 -6.16
N ALA A 1153 11.99 -22.32 -6.38
CA ALA A 1153 13.37 -21.94 -6.17
C ALA A 1153 13.93 -21.25 -7.42
N PHE A 1154 14.45 -20.03 -7.26
CA PHE A 1154 15.03 -19.25 -8.36
C PHE A 1154 16.56 -19.34 -8.40
N MET A 1155 17.23 -19.07 -7.28
CA MET A 1155 18.69 -18.99 -7.19
C MET A 1155 19.13 -19.21 -5.74
N ALA A 1156 20.38 -19.60 -5.52
CA ALA A 1156 21.02 -19.43 -4.23
C ALA A 1156 22.38 -18.73 -4.43
N VAL A 1157 22.90 -18.07 -3.40
CA VAL A 1157 24.17 -17.33 -3.46
C VAL A 1157 25.00 -17.69 -2.23
N GLU A 1158 26.24 -18.14 -2.43
CA GLU A 1158 27.20 -18.35 -1.33
C GLU A 1158 27.73 -17.00 -0.83
N LEU A 1159 27.76 -16.84 0.49
CA LEU A 1159 28.24 -15.65 1.19
C LEU A 1159 29.44 -15.98 2.09
N PRO A 1160 30.26 -14.96 2.43
CA PRO A 1160 31.33 -15.12 3.42
C PRO A 1160 30.82 -15.75 4.72
N ASN A 1161 31.71 -16.50 5.39
CA ASN A 1161 31.42 -17.21 6.65
C ASN A 1161 30.45 -18.41 6.55
N ASN A 1162 30.35 -19.08 5.39
CA ASN A 1162 29.52 -20.28 5.18
C ASN A 1162 28.01 -20.02 5.45
N GLU A 1163 27.58 -18.82 5.03
CA GLU A 1163 26.20 -18.38 4.93
C GLU A 1163 25.76 -18.44 3.45
N TYR A 1164 24.47 -18.62 3.20
CA TYR A 1164 23.89 -18.72 1.86
C TYR A 1164 22.58 -17.94 1.84
N LEU A 1165 22.36 -17.12 0.81
CA LEU A 1165 21.04 -16.56 0.51
C LEU A 1165 20.30 -17.54 -0.41
N LEU A 1166 19.16 -18.07 0.04
CA LEU A 1166 18.25 -18.86 -0.76
C LEU A 1166 17.14 -17.95 -1.31
N VAL A 1167 17.00 -17.86 -2.63
CA VAL A 1167 16.04 -16.98 -3.31
C VAL A 1167 14.87 -17.81 -3.84
N PHE A 1168 13.69 -17.59 -3.29
CA PHE A 1168 12.43 -18.22 -3.70
C PHE A 1168 11.53 -17.24 -4.44
N SER A 1169 10.41 -17.69 -4.99
CA SER A 1169 9.49 -16.86 -5.76
C SER A 1169 8.71 -15.79 -4.99
N GLN A 1170 8.81 -15.71 -3.65
CA GLN A 1170 8.13 -14.67 -2.85
C GLN A 1170 9.02 -13.94 -1.84
N LEU A 1171 10.18 -14.49 -1.49
CA LEU A 1171 11.17 -13.89 -0.58
C LEU A 1171 12.54 -14.58 -0.70
N GLY A 1172 13.57 -13.95 -0.13
CA GLY A 1172 14.89 -14.54 0.10
C GLY A 1172 15.20 -14.80 1.58
N VAL A 1173 15.89 -15.90 1.88
CA VAL A 1173 16.22 -16.34 3.26
C VAL A 1173 17.70 -16.62 3.41
N PHE A 1174 18.32 -16.07 4.46
CA PHE A 1174 19.70 -16.39 4.82
C PHE A 1174 19.77 -17.63 5.70
N VAL A 1175 20.61 -18.60 5.32
CA VAL A 1175 20.86 -19.86 6.05
C VAL A 1175 22.35 -20.15 6.16
N ASN A 1176 22.77 -20.96 7.14
CA ASN A 1176 24.14 -21.48 7.20
C ASN A 1176 24.28 -22.79 6.40
N GLY A 1177 25.50 -23.29 6.26
CA GLY A 1177 25.80 -24.58 5.63
C GLY A 1177 25.23 -25.83 6.32
N GLN A 1178 24.44 -25.69 7.40
CA GLN A 1178 23.63 -26.76 7.99
C GLN A 1178 22.12 -26.58 7.71
N GLY A 1179 21.73 -25.62 6.87
CA GLY A 1179 20.33 -25.33 6.55
C GLY A 1179 19.53 -24.68 7.68
N LYS A 1180 20.21 -23.98 8.60
CA LYS A 1180 19.57 -23.20 9.67
C LYS A 1180 19.55 -21.71 9.34
N LYS A 1181 18.39 -21.07 9.52
CA LYS A 1181 18.21 -19.62 9.33
C LYS A 1181 19.23 -18.83 10.20
N THR A 1182 19.99 -17.93 9.59
CA THR A 1182 21.07 -17.15 10.24
C THR A 1182 20.65 -15.74 10.62
N ARG A 1183 19.88 -15.07 9.75
CA ARG A 1183 19.44 -13.68 9.94
C ARG A 1183 17.92 -13.62 10.06
N GLU A 1184 17.40 -12.82 10.96
CA GLU A 1184 15.94 -12.67 11.09
C GLU A 1184 15.30 -11.97 9.90
N LYS A 1185 15.98 -10.94 9.37
CA LYS A 1185 15.61 -10.16 8.20
C LYS A 1185 15.58 -11.05 6.95
N GLU A 1186 14.39 -11.18 6.37
CA GLU A 1186 14.15 -11.83 5.07
C GLU A 1186 14.26 -10.77 3.96
N VAL A 1187 14.68 -11.16 2.75
CA VAL A 1187 14.70 -10.27 1.56
C VAL A 1187 13.30 -10.27 0.96
N MET A 1188 12.65 -9.11 0.92
CA MET A 1188 11.23 -9.00 0.58
C MET A 1188 11.05 -8.29 -0.76
N PHE A 1189 10.35 -8.92 -1.70
CA PHE A 1189 10.09 -8.34 -3.02
C PHE A 1189 8.83 -7.48 -3.01
N SER A 1190 8.87 -6.37 -3.75
CA SER A 1190 7.77 -5.42 -3.89
C SER A 1190 6.62 -5.97 -4.76
N ALA A 1191 6.94 -6.77 -5.77
CA ALA A 1191 6.02 -7.54 -6.62
C ALA A 1191 6.51 -8.98 -6.84
N VAL A 1192 5.80 -9.75 -7.66
CA VAL A 1192 6.19 -11.12 -8.04
C VAL A 1192 7.37 -11.08 -9.01
N PRO A 1193 8.52 -11.71 -8.70
CA PRO A 1193 9.64 -11.78 -9.63
C PRO A 1193 9.33 -12.64 -10.85
N LEU A 1194 9.75 -12.18 -12.03
CA LEU A 1194 9.78 -12.94 -13.28
C LEU A 1194 11.09 -13.74 -13.40
N SER A 1195 12.19 -13.14 -12.94
CA SER A 1195 13.55 -13.71 -12.91
C SER A 1195 14.40 -12.99 -11.87
N VAL A 1196 15.54 -13.56 -11.51
CA VAL A 1196 16.52 -12.95 -10.61
C VAL A 1196 17.94 -13.18 -11.15
N SER A 1197 18.86 -12.29 -10.79
CA SER A 1197 20.28 -12.49 -11.04
C SER A 1197 21.15 -11.98 -9.90
N TYR A 1198 22.38 -12.45 -9.87
CA TYR A 1198 23.39 -12.05 -8.90
C TYR A 1198 24.64 -11.56 -9.64
N PHE A 1199 25.08 -10.35 -9.33
CA PHE A 1199 26.28 -9.75 -9.89
C PHE A 1199 26.95 -8.83 -8.86
N ASP A 1200 28.26 -8.98 -8.67
CA ASP A 1200 29.11 -8.16 -7.79
C ASP A 1200 28.51 -7.85 -6.40
N SER A 1201 28.10 -8.88 -5.65
CA SER A 1201 27.45 -8.75 -4.33
C SER A 1201 26.03 -8.17 -4.31
N TYR A 1202 25.43 -7.90 -5.47
CA TYR A 1202 24.04 -7.42 -5.61
C TYR A 1202 23.13 -8.48 -6.23
N LEU A 1203 21.91 -8.59 -5.70
CA LEU A 1203 20.81 -9.39 -6.24
C LEU A 1203 19.85 -8.45 -6.99
N CYS A 1204 19.70 -8.66 -8.29
CA CYS A 1204 18.74 -7.95 -9.13
C CYS A 1204 17.48 -8.81 -9.28
N VAL A 1205 16.32 -8.24 -8.96
CA VAL A 1205 15.02 -8.92 -8.96
C VAL A 1205 14.13 -8.27 -10.00
N TYR A 1206 13.83 -9.00 -11.07
CA TYR A 1206 13.20 -8.49 -12.28
C TYR A 1206 11.70 -8.73 -12.20
N MET A 1207 10.90 -7.66 -12.36
CA MET A 1207 9.44 -7.70 -12.27
C MET A 1207 8.83 -7.04 -13.51
N GLU A 1208 7.50 -7.10 -13.65
CA GLU A 1208 6.82 -6.64 -14.89
C GLU A 1208 7.02 -5.15 -15.18
N SER A 1209 7.19 -4.30 -14.17
CA SER A 1209 7.24 -2.84 -14.32
C SER A 1209 8.56 -2.17 -13.89
N HIS A 1210 9.41 -2.88 -13.15
CA HIS A 1210 10.66 -2.37 -12.59
C HIS A 1210 11.60 -3.53 -12.18
N VAL A 1211 12.87 -3.19 -11.92
CA VAL A 1211 13.89 -4.10 -11.35
C VAL A 1211 14.32 -3.55 -10.00
N ASP A 1212 14.28 -4.39 -8.96
CA ASP A 1212 14.75 -4.04 -7.61
C ASP A 1212 16.13 -4.63 -7.34
N VAL A 1213 17.05 -3.80 -6.86
CA VAL A 1213 18.43 -4.17 -6.57
C VAL A 1213 18.63 -4.23 -5.06
N PHE A 1214 19.08 -5.38 -4.56
CA PHE A 1214 19.38 -5.62 -3.16
C PHE A 1214 20.87 -5.88 -2.97
N GLU A 1215 21.49 -5.22 -2.00
CA GLU A 1215 22.85 -5.59 -1.56
C GLU A 1215 22.77 -6.88 -0.74
N VAL A 1216 23.40 -7.97 -1.20
CA VAL A 1216 23.23 -9.29 -0.55
C VAL A 1216 23.88 -9.32 0.84
N THR A 1217 25.02 -8.64 1.01
CA THR A 1217 25.75 -8.60 2.29
C THR A 1217 24.94 -7.98 3.43
N SER A 1218 24.12 -6.96 3.16
CA SER A 1218 23.24 -6.31 4.16
C SER A 1218 21.76 -6.76 4.08
N GLY A 1219 21.36 -7.31 2.93
CA GLY A 1219 19.97 -7.52 2.53
C GLY A 1219 19.17 -6.22 2.36
N ASP A 1220 19.81 -5.06 2.24
CA ASP A 1220 19.12 -3.77 2.03
C ASP A 1220 18.74 -3.57 0.56
N TRP A 1221 17.54 -3.03 0.34
CA TRP A 1221 17.09 -2.55 -0.97
C TRP A 1221 17.78 -1.22 -1.29
N VAL A 1222 18.64 -1.22 -2.30
CA VAL A 1222 19.50 -0.06 -2.63
C VAL A 1222 18.93 0.80 -3.75
N GLN A 1223 18.43 0.18 -4.83
CA GLN A 1223 17.97 0.86 -6.04
C GLN A 1223 16.70 0.20 -6.61
N THR A 1224 15.90 0.99 -7.32
CA THR A 1224 14.83 0.51 -8.21
C THR A 1224 15.04 1.15 -9.59
N MET A 1225 14.95 0.36 -10.67
CA MET A 1225 15.10 0.82 -12.06
C MET A 1225 13.79 0.60 -12.81
N ASN A 1226 13.26 1.62 -13.49
CA ASN A 1226 11.92 1.60 -14.11
C ASN A 1226 11.87 0.91 -15.48
N LEU A 1227 12.46 -0.28 -15.59
CA LEU A 1227 12.46 -1.10 -16.80
C LEU A 1227 11.20 -1.96 -16.87
N LYS A 1228 10.39 -1.78 -17.91
CA LYS A 1228 9.15 -2.55 -18.14
C LYS A 1228 9.44 -3.84 -18.89
N LYS A 1229 8.86 -4.95 -18.44
CA LYS A 1229 9.04 -6.30 -18.98
C LYS A 1229 10.50 -6.74 -19.07
N ALA A 1230 11.34 -6.27 -18.14
CA ALA A 1230 12.70 -6.74 -18.04
C ALA A 1230 12.73 -8.18 -17.49
N SER A 1231 13.59 -9.00 -18.05
CA SER A 1231 14.01 -10.29 -17.52
C SER A 1231 15.53 -10.33 -17.48
N HIS A 1232 16.09 -11.02 -16.48
CA HIS A 1232 17.43 -11.56 -16.63
C HIS A 1232 17.35 -12.88 -17.40
N GLU A 1233 18.42 -13.15 -18.15
CA GLU A 1233 18.46 -14.11 -19.24
C GLU A 1233 19.79 -14.88 -19.25
#